data_AF-A0A7Y5KG18-F1
#
_entry.id   AF-A0A7Y5KG18-F1
#
_cell.length_a   1.000
_cell.length_b   1.000
_cell.length_c   1.000
_cell.angle_alpha   90.00
_cell.angle_beta   90.00
_cell.angle_gamma   90.00
#
_symmetry.space_group_name_H-M   'P 1'
#
loop_
_entity.id
_entity.type
_entity.pdbx_description
1 polymer ?
#
loop_
_entity_poly.entity_id
_entity_poly.type
_entity_poly.pdbx_seq_one_letter_code
_entity_poly.pdbx_strand_id
1 'polypeptide(L)'
;MSNKSATSIISLPKGGGAQKGIGETFSPDLFTGTGNFTVPIALPAGRNGFQPEINLVYSSGNGNSPFGLGWSLSIPGLTRKTSKGIPRYRDDAVDLERRDTFVLSGAEDLFPVSGALADVTRYRPRTEGLFALIDHYHTGGNNYWKVQSKDGLVSFYGTPRPSEPADDWQDPAVVADPVERKNIFAWKLTRTQDVFGNHIVYEYEHDAGQDGPHHWDELYLRSIKYVDFTKENGQTDYLVSVTFHYEDRPDPASDYRAGFEIRTRKRCTHVEVRTHADKERLVRTTRFIYLDQRVADTQAKLAGLEAALAADPTNEALVSQRDAARAEWQHLQSGLPLNGSSLLSRVKVIGHDGDLTEELPPLEFGYSKFELEKRNFFPLRGRDLPAKSLGAADHELVDLFGNGLPDIMQMNGTVRYWRNLGNGEFDLPRQMKEVPLGISLADANVQMIDADGDGRIDLMATDNGLPGYYSMKFDPNEPNWDRHSFRRQRVAPSFNLADPEVKLVDLDGDGITDAIHSGNRMECFFNDPKEGWSETRFVERRALADFPNVNFSDPRVRLSDMCGDGLTDIVLIHDGKVEYWPNLGYGNWGKRVIMRHSPRFPYGYDPRRILLGDVDGDGVTDLIYVDHHEVTLWINQKGNGWSDPIVIDGTPDTTDMDAVRLADMLGTGLE
;
A
#
# COMPACT_ATOMS: atom_id res chain seq x y z
N MET A 1 -20.08 -38.34 7.21
CA MET A 1 -19.50 -38.86 8.47
C MET A 1 -19.26 -40.35 8.33
N SER A 2 -18.00 -40.78 8.21
CA SER A 2 -17.64 -42.19 8.43
C SER A 2 -17.38 -42.36 9.92
N ASN A 3 -18.21 -43.18 10.55
CA ASN A 3 -18.18 -43.45 11.98
C ASN A 3 -17.00 -44.40 12.28
N LYS A 4 -15.78 -43.85 12.38
CA LYS A 4 -14.65 -44.61 12.94
C LYS A 4 -14.78 -44.59 14.46
N SER A 5 -15.34 -45.67 14.99
CA SER A 5 -15.24 -46.05 16.39
C SER A 5 -13.78 -45.91 16.84
N ALA A 6 -13.52 -44.89 17.67
CA ALA A 6 -12.23 -44.63 18.29
C ALA A 6 -11.99 -45.65 19.41
N THR A 7 -11.70 -46.90 19.04
CA THR A 7 -10.89 -47.76 19.91
C THR A 7 -9.46 -47.25 19.79
N SER A 8 -8.97 -46.71 20.90
CA SER A 8 -7.68 -46.06 21.09
C SER A 8 -6.51 -46.97 20.69
N ILE A 9 -6.00 -46.80 19.47
CA ILE A 9 -4.64 -47.20 19.17
C ILE A 9 -3.74 -46.02 19.54
N ILE A 10 -3.27 -46.00 20.79
CA ILE A 10 -2.04 -45.28 21.12
C ILE A 10 -0.95 -46.01 20.33
N SER A 11 -0.58 -45.46 19.18
CA SER A 11 0.54 -45.94 18.39
C SER A 11 1.62 -44.89 18.39
N LEU A 12 2.87 -45.33 18.47
CA LEU A 12 3.98 -44.45 18.18
C LEU A 12 3.84 -43.96 16.72
N PRO A 13 4.15 -42.69 16.44
CA PRO A 13 4.22 -42.23 15.06
C PRO A 13 5.18 -43.14 14.30
N LYS A 14 4.73 -43.68 13.17
CA LYS A 14 5.61 -44.45 12.29
C LYS A 14 6.68 -43.50 11.78
N GLY A 15 7.95 -43.82 12.01
CA GLY A 15 9.06 -43.03 11.50
C GLY A 15 8.92 -42.77 9.99
N GLY A 16 9.24 -41.56 9.55
CA GLY A 16 9.23 -41.16 8.15
C GLY A 16 10.64 -41.18 7.55
N GLY A 17 10.76 -41.59 6.29
CA GLY A 17 12.00 -41.51 5.50
C GLY A 17 12.00 -40.41 4.42
N ALA A 18 10.89 -39.70 4.25
CA ALA A 18 10.77 -38.60 3.31
C ALA A 18 11.08 -37.27 4.01
N GLN A 19 12.06 -36.53 3.49
CA GLN A 19 12.27 -35.13 3.86
C GLN A 19 11.18 -34.29 3.19
N LYS A 20 10.57 -33.37 3.95
CA LYS A 20 9.57 -32.41 3.45
C LYS A 20 10.06 -31.00 3.79
N GLY A 21 9.69 -30.03 2.95
CA GLY A 21 9.86 -28.61 3.25
C GLY A 21 8.96 -28.15 4.39
N ILE A 22 8.81 -26.84 4.56
CA ILE A 22 7.99 -26.23 5.61
C ILE A 22 6.50 -26.20 5.26
N GLY A 23 6.14 -26.72 4.07
CA GLY A 23 4.75 -26.75 3.59
C GLY A 23 4.42 -25.56 2.70
N GLU A 24 5.44 -24.92 2.16
CA GLU A 24 5.34 -23.74 1.32
C GLU A 24 4.63 -24.02 -0.01
N THR A 25 3.80 -23.08 -0.44
CA THR A 25 3.02 -23.22 -1.68
C THR A 25 3.05 -21.93 -2.48
N PHE A 26 3.12 -22.07 -3.81
CA PHE A 26 2.95 -20.97 -4.75
C PHE A 26 1.61 -21.14 -5.47
N SER A 27 0.87 -20.04 -5.61
CA SER A 27 -0.34 -19.98 -6.42
C SER A 27 -0.44 -18.64 -7.14
N PRO A 28 -0.62 -18.61 -8.46
CA PRO A 28 -1.05 -17.39 -9.12
C PRO A 28 -2.51 -17.10 -8.75
N ASP A 29 -2.87 -15.82 -8.65
CA ASP A 29 -4.26 -15.38 -8.71
C ASP A 29 -4.64 -15.23 -10.20
N LEU A 30 -5.61 -16.02 -10.65
CA LEU A 30 -5.99 -16.04 -12.07
C LEU A 30 -6.84 -14.83 -12.50
N PHE A 31 -7.36 -14.06 -11.55
CA PHE A 31 -8.17 -12.88 -11.82
C PHE A 31 -7.31 -11.61 -11.82
N THR A 32 -6.42 -11.47 -10.84
CA THR A 32 -5.54 -10.28 -10.72
C THR A 32 -4.20 -10.46 -11.40
N GLY A 33 -3.78 -11.68 -11.72
CA GLY A 33 -2.46 -11.99 -12.26
C GLY A 33 -1.33 -11.94 -11.21
N THR A 34 -1.64 -11.69 -9.93
CA THR A 34 -0.61 -11.59 -8.87
C THR A 34 0.00 -12.95 -8.55
N GLY A 35 1.29 -12.94 -8.20
CA GLY A 35 1.97 -14.11 -7.67
C GLY A 35 1.80 -14.20 -6.16
N ASN A 36 1.18 -15.27 -5.67
CA ASN A 36 1.03 -15.50 -4.23
C ASN A 36 1.92 -16.64 -3.75
N PHE A 37 2.52 -16.47 -2.58
CA PHE A 37 3.34 -17.49 -1.95
C PHE A 37 3.00 -17.60 -0.46
N THR A 38 2.85 -18.81 0.05
CA THR A 38 2.42 -19.05 1.42
C THR A 38 3.44 -19.88 2.17
N VAL A 39 3.84 -19.42 3.36
CA VAL A 39 4.71 -20.11 4.31
C VAL A 39 3.94 -20.36 5.61
N PRO A 40 3.51 -21.60 5.88
CA PRO A 40 2.81 -21.93 7.12
C PRO A 40 3.73 -21.78 8.34
N ILE A 41 3.26 -21.13 9.39
CA ILE A 41 3.93 -21.14 10.69
C ILE A 41 3.33 -22.29 11.50
N ALA A 42 4.01 -23.43 11.48
CA ALA A 42 3.49 -24.65 12.11
C ALA A 42 3.38 -24.51 13.63
N LEU A 43 2.17 -24.69 14.14
CA LEU A 43 1.84 -24.65 15.57
C LEU A 43 1.46 -26.04 16.10
N PRO A 44 1.67 -26.32 17.40
CA PRO A 44 1.15 -27.53 18.05
C PRO A 44 -0.35 -27.70 17.85
N ALA A 45 -0.82 -28.93 17.64
CA ALA A 45 -2.25 -29.18 17.51
C ALA A 45 -2.98 -28.82 18.82
N GLY A 46 -4.12 -28.14 18.67
CA GLY A 46 -5.02 -27.85 19.78
C GLY A 46 -5.99 -29.01 20.05
N ARG A 47 -6.83 -28.84 21.06
CA ARG A 47 -7.86 -29.85 21.41
C ARG A 47 -8.82 -30.01 20.24
N ASN A 48 -9.03 -31.25 19.78
CA ASN A 48 -9.88 -31.56 18.63
C ASN A 48 -9.54 -30.77 17.36
N GLY A 49 -8.28 -30.37 17.17
CA GLY A 49 -7.86 -29.58 16.01
C GLY A 49 -8.20 -28.09 16.09
N PHE A 50 -8.61 -27.60 17.26
CA PHE A 50 -8.85 -26.18 17.50
C PHE A 50 -7.54 -25.47 17.88
N GLN A 51 -6.80 -25.04 16.87
CA GLN A 51 -5.61 -24.18 16.99
C GLN A 51 -5.70 -23.02 15.99
N PRO A 52 -4.99 -21.91 16.23
CA PRO A 52 -4.88 -20.85 15.24
C PRO A 52 -4.16 -21.36 13.97
N GLU A 53 -4.64 -20.93 12.81
CA GLU A 53 -3.96 -21.11 11.54
C GLU A 53 -3.27 -19.79 11.16
N ILE A 54 -1.94 -19.83 11.11
CA ILE A 54 -1.12 -18.65 10.81
C ILE A 54 -0.18 -18.94 9.65
N ASN A 55 -0.29 -18.11 8.62
CA ASN A 55 0.54 -18.19 7.44
C ASN A 55 1.21 -16.85 7.20
N LEU A 56 2.50 -16.91 6.88
CA LEU A 56 3.19 -15.78 6.28
C LEU A 56 2.91 -15.84 4.77
N VAL A 57 2.22 -14.83 4.24
CA VAL A 57 1.73 -14.80 2.85
C VAL A 57 2.41 -13.65 2.12
N TYR A 58 2.96 -13.94 0.95
CA TYR A 58 3.42 -12.97 -0.02
C TYR A 58 2.38 -12.81 -1.11
N SER A 59 2.14 -11.57 -1.54
CA SER A 59 1.49 -11.25 -2.81
C SER A 59 2.30 -10.14 -3.48
N SER A 60 2.51 -10.25 -4.78
CA SER A 60 3.19 -9.20 -5.56
C SER A 60 2.44 -7.86 -5.56
N GLY A 61 1.16 -7.84 -5.21
CA GLY A 61 0.36 -6.61 -5.08
C GLY A 61 0.23 -6.10 -3.64
N ASN A 62 0.85 -6.75 -2.65
CA ASN A 62 0.82 -6.26 -1.27
C ASN A 62 1.88 -5.17 -1.07
N GLY A 63 1.51 -4.13 -0.33
CA GLY A 63 2.44 -3.11 0.12
C GLY A 63 3.36 -3.57 1.26
N ASN A 64 3.86 -2.59 2.01
CA ASN A 64 4.78 -2.82 3.11
C ASN A 64 4.06 -3.34 4.37
N SER A 65 4.73 -4.17 5.17
CA SER A 65 4.19 -4.66 6.44
C SER A 65 5.30 -4.92 7.48
N PRO A 66 4.96 -5.34 8.71
CA PRO A 66 5.94 -5.80 9.69
C PRO A 66 6.78 -7.00 9.24
N PHE A 67 6.47 -7.66 8.13
CA PHE A 67 7.25 -8.79 7.60
C PHE A 67 8.04 -8.43 6.33
N GLY A 68 8.13 -7.13 6.00
CA GLY A 68 8.78 -6.63 4.79
C GLY A 68 7.81 -6.45 3.62
N LEU A 69 8.33 -5.92 2.50
CA LEU A 69 7.54 -5.61 1.31
C LEU A 69 6.89 -6.87 0.72
N GLY A 70 5.57 -6.79 0.43
CA GLY A 70 4.79 -7.86 -0.20
C GLY A 70 4.33 -8.96 0.76
N TRP A 71 4.94 -9.06 1.95
CA TRP A 71 4.63 -10.08 2.94
C TRP A 71 3.60 -9.60 3.96
N SER A 72 2.77 -10.48 4.48
CA SER A 72 1.87 -10.21 5.61
C SER A 72 1.54 -11.50 6.37
N LEU A 73 1.04 -11.37 7.60
CA LEU A 73 0.55 -12.51 8.37
C LEU A 73 -0.96 -12.67 8.16
N SER A 74 -1.42 -13.89 7.88
CA SER A 74 -2.83 -14.20 7.58
C SER A 74 -3.71 -14.21 8.84
N ILE A 75 -3.81 -13.09 9.55
CA ILE A 75 -4.70 -12.93 10.70
C ILE A 75 -5.98 -12.23 10.23
N PRO A 76 -7.17 -12.81 10.50
CA PRO A 76 -8.43 -12.13 10.20
C PRO A 76 -8.53 -10.79 10.93
N GLY A 77 -9.04 -9.78 10.24
CA GLY A 77 -9.35 -8.46 10.79
C GLY A 77 -10.64 -7.91 10.21
N LEU A 78 -11.15 -6.85 10.84
CA LEU A 78 -12.24 -6.05 10.31
C LEU A 78 -11.78 -4.61 10.19
N THR A 79 -11.92 -4.00 9.02
CA THR A 79 -11.46 -2.64 8.74
C THR A 79 -12.57 -1.84 8.07
N ARG A 80 -12.44 -0.52 8.09
CA ARG A 80 -13.18 0.33 7.14
C ARG A 80 -12.62 0.14 5.74
N LYS A 81 -13.50 0.23 4.74
CA LYS A 81 -13.15 0.21 3.33
C LYS A 81 -12.53 1.55 2.95
N THR A 82 -11.41 1.49 2.22
CA THR A 82 -10.71 2.69 1.72
C THR A 82 -10.67 2.77 0.20
N SER A 83 -11.15 1.74 -0.52
CA SER A 83 -11.03 1.67 -1.99
C SER A 83 -12.05 2.53 -2.75
N LYS A 84 -12.86 3.31 -2.03
CA LYS A 84 -13.94 4.19 -2.55
C LYS A 84 -14.03 5.45 -1.68
N GLY A 85 -12.88 5.95 -1.27
CA GLY A 85 -12.78 7.12 -0.40
C GLY A 85 -12.21 6.78 0.97
N ILE A 86 -11.60 7.80 1.59
CA ILE A 86 -11.13 7.81 2.96
C ILE A 86 -12.35 7.80 3.91
N PRO A 87 -12.33 7.03 5.01
CA PRO A 87 -13.49 6.96 5.90
C PRO A 87 -13.87 8.32 6.52
N ARG A 88 -15.16 8.61 6.59
CA ARG A 88 -15.70 9.86 7.19
C ARG A 88 -16.04 9.70 8.68
N TYR A 89 -16.09 8.47 9.20
CA TYR A 89 -16.40 8.12 10.59
C TYR A 89 -17.78 8.61 11.07
N ARG A 90 -18.78 8.58 10.17
CA ARG A 90 -20.16 9.04 10.41
C ARG A 90 -21.15 7.88 10.50
N ASP A 91 -20.85 6.88 11.33
CA ASP A 91 -21.60 5.61 11.40
C ASP A 91 -23.04 5.76 11.92
N ASP A 92 -23.31 6.85 12.64
CA ASP A 92 -24.61 7.20 13.19
C ASP A 92 -25.48 8.04 12.24
N ALA A 93 -24.97 8.37 11.05
CA ALA A 93 -25.70 9.16 10.06
C ALA A 93 -27.05 8.49 9.70
N VAL A 94 -28.11 9.29 9.60
CA VAL A 94 -29.45 8.79 9.23
C VAL A 94 -29.44 8.20 7.82
N ASP A 95 -28.67 8.82 6.93
CA ASP A 95 -28.47 8.39 5.56
C ASP A 95 -27.38 7.30 5.50
N LEU A 96 -27.74 6.13 4.97
CA LEU A 96 -26.84 4.99 4.85
C LEU A 96 -25.71 5.26 3.85
N GLU A 97 -25.94 6.09 2.83
CA GLU A 97 -24.92 6.41 1.82
C GLU A 97 -23.78 7.27 2.40
N ARG A 98 -24.01 7.89 3.56
CA ARG A 98 -23.01 8.70 4.27
C ARG A 98 -22.24 7.93 5.34
N ARG A 99 -22.56 6.65 5.54
CA ARG A 99 -21.86 5.78 6.50
C ARG A 99 -20.70 5.09 5.81
N ASP A 100 -19.66 4.81 6.57
CA ASP A 100 -18.54 4.04 6.04
C ASP A 100 -18.95 2.57 5.85
N THR A 101 -18.34 1.95 4.84
CA THR A 101 -18.48 0.51 4.60
C THR A 101 -17.39 -0.25 5.36
N PHE A 102 -17.73 -1.40 5.93
CA PHE A 102 -16.77 -2.27 6.63
C PHE A 102 -16.42 -3.49 5.78
N VAL A 103 -15.20 -3.99 5.91
CA VAL A 103 -14.72 -5.20 5.25
C VAL A 103 -14.21 -6.15 6.32
N LEU A 104 -14.64 -7.41 6.26
CA LEU A 104 -14.13 -8.50 7.09
C LEU A 104 -13.19 -9.36 6.24
N SER A 105 -12.01 -9.71 6.75
CA SER A 105 -11.05 -10.56 6.02
C SER A 105 -11.71 -11.84 5.52
N GLY A 106 -11.55 -12.12 4.21
CA GLY A 106 -12.17 -13.28 3.56
C GLY A 106 -13.66 -13.13 3.26
N ALA A 107 -14.24 -11.93 3.42
CA ALA A 107 -15.60 -11.59 3.07
C ALA A 107 -15.65 -10.35 2.15
N GLU A 108 -16.83 -10.09 1.60
CA GLU A 108 -17.15 -8.86 0.85
C GLU A 108 -17.57 -7.70 1.77
N ASP A 109 -17.79 -6.53 1.16
CA ASP A 109 -18.39 -5.34 1.78
C ASP A 109 -19.57 -5.69 2.70
N LEU A 110 -19.51 -5.27 3.96
CA LEU A 110 -20.54 -5.50 4.96
C LEU A 110 -21.62 -4.42 4.88
N PHE A 111 -22.87 -4.85 4.79
CA PHE A 111 -24.05 -3.99 4.78
C PHE A 111 -24.91 -4.19 6.03
N PRO A 112 -25.39 -3.10 6.66
CA PRO A 112 -26.27 -3.18 7.81
C PRO A 112 -27.64 -3.74 7.39
N VAL A 113 -28.20 -4.63 8.22
CA VAL A 113 -29.51 -5.25 8.02
C VAL A 113 -30.36 -5.16 9.28
N SER A 114 -31.68 -5.22 9.12
CA SER A 114 -32.61 -5.27 10.24
C SER A 114 -32.55 -6.62 10.97
N GLY A 115 -32.92 -6.62 12.26
CA GLY A 115 -33.03 -7.85 13.07
C GLY A 115 -31.91 -8.08 14.10
N ALA A 116 -31.20 -7.02 14.50
CA ALA A 116 -30.34 -7.03 15.67
C ALA A 116 -31.13 -6.83 16.97
N LEU A 117 -30.48 -7.12 18.11
CA LEU A 117 -30.95 -6.69 19.43
C LEU A 117 -30.89 -5.14 19.52
N ALA A 118 -31.57 -4.56 20.51
CA ALA A 118 -31.36 -3.15 20.85
C ALA A 118 -29.85 -2.90 21.03
N ASP A 119 -29.38 -1.72 20.62
CA ASP A 119 -28.00 -1.28 20.84
C ASP A 119 -26.91 -2.04 20.04
N VAL A 120 -27.33 -2.86 19.06
CA VAL A 120 -26.47 -3.63 18.15
C VAL A 120 -26.89 -3.37 16.71
N THR A 121 -25.95 -3.33 15.77
CA THR A 121 -26.25 -3.34 14.34
C THR A 121 -25.78 -4.65 13.72
N ARG A 122 -26.69 -5.36 13.04
CA ARG A 122 -26.37 -6.61 12.34
C ARG A 122 -25.91 -6.30 10.93
N TYR A 123 -24.88 -7.01 10.48
CA TYR A 123 -24.32 -6.88 9.15
C TYR A 123 -24.40 -8.20 8.38
N ARG A 124 -24.37 -8.09 7.05
CA ARG A 124 -24.17 -9.21 6.13
C ARG A 124 -23.21 -8.82 5.00
N PRO A 125 -22.39 -9.76 4.47
CA PRO A 125 -21.62 -9.50 3.27
C PRO A 125 -22.54 -9.22 2.07
N ARG A 126 -22.13 -8.32 1.17
CA ARG A 126 -22.86 -7.98 -0.05
C ARG A 126 -23.05 -9.21 -0.96
N THR A 127 -22.02 -10.04 -1.08
CA THR A 127 -22.11 -11.39 -1.64
C THR A 127 -21.95 -12.41 -0.52
N GLU A 128 -23.01 -13.12 -0.19
CA GLU A 128 -22.99 -14.06 0.93
C GLU A 128 -22.20 -15.34 0.60
N GLY A 129 -21.19 -15.64 1.43
CA GLY A 129 -20.41 -16.88 1.33
C GLY A 129 -20.04 -17.50 2.69
N LEU A 130 -20.02 -16.68 3.76
CA LEU A 130 -19.66 -17.12 5.10
C LEU A 130 -20.84 -17.75 5.84
N PHE A 131 -22.06 -17.28 5.55
CA PHE A 131 -23.28 -17.60 6.29
C PHE A 131 -23.11 -17.39 7.80
N ALA A 132 -22.36 -16.35 8.16
CA ALA A 132 -22.04 -15.99 9.54
C ALA A 132 -23.02 -14.94 10.08
N LEU A 133 -23.26 -14.95 11.39
CA LEU A 133 -23.93 -13.84 12.08
C LEU A 133 -22.86 -12.81 12.46
N ILE A 134 -22.97 -11.60 11.92
CA ILE A 134 -22.01 -10.51 12.12
C ILE A 134 -22.74 -9.38 12.84
N ASP A 135 -22.38 -9.13 14.10
CA ASP A 135 -23.02 -8.13 14.95
C ASP A 135 -21.98 -7.10 15.43
N HIS A 136 -22.28 -5.81 15.24
CA HIS A 136 -21.48 -4.68 15.69
C HIS A 136 -22.10 -4.07 16.94
N TYR A 137 -21.33 -4.05 18.03
CA TYR A 137 -21.70 -3.46 19.31
C TYR A 137 -21.02 -2.10 19.42
N HIS A 138 -21.76 -1.02 19.19
CA HIS A 138 -21.22 0.37 19.10
C HIS A 138 -21.84 1.36 20.10
N THR A 139 -22.55 0.86 21.10
CA THR A 139 -23.32 1.62 22.08
C THR A 139 -22.80 1.42 23.51
N GLY A 140 -23.14 2.33 24.42
CA GLY A 140 -22.72 2.22 25.83
C GLY A 140 -21.20 2.27 26.06
N GLY A 141 -20.47 2.84 25.09
CA GLY A 141 -19.00 2.86 25.06
C GLY A 141 -18.35 1.55 24.63
N ASN A 142 -19.12 0.54 24.20
CA ASN A 142 -18.58 -0.58 23.45
C ASN A 142 -18.36 -0.17 21.99
N ASN A 143 -17.28 -0.66 21.39
CA ASN A 143 -17.08 -0.61 19.94
C ASN A 143 -16.29 -1.85 19.49
N TYR A 144 -16.99 -2.98 19.31
CA TYR A 144 -16.39 -4.25 18.89
C TYR A 144 -17.36 -5.06 18.03
N TRP A 145 -16.82 -6.06 17.34
CA TRP A 145 -17.59 -6.94 16.47
C TRP A 145 -17.59 -8.37 16.99
N LYS A 146 -18.73 -9.03 16.86
CA LYS A 146 -18.90 -10.45 17.14
C LYS A 146 -19.32 -11.17 15.87
N VAL A 147 -18.54 -12.16 15.46
CA VAL A 147 -18.81 -12.98 14.28
C VAL A 147 -19.02 -14.42 14.71
N GLN A 148 -20.20 -14.96 14.47
CA GLN A 148 -20.51 -16.38 14.70
C GLN A 148 -20.60 -17.10 13.35
N SER A 149 -19.64 -17.99 13.09
CA SER A 149 -19.60 -18.81 11.87
C SER A 149 -20.67 -19.90 11.88
N LYS A 150 -20.97 -20.48 10.72
CA LYS A 150 -21.90 -21.61 10.57
C LYS A 150 -21.49 -22.87 11.34
N ASP A 151 -20.19 -23.03 11.60
CA ASP A 151 -19.63 -24.17 12.35
C ASP A 151 -19.70 -23.95 13.87
N GLY A 152 -20.27 -22.82 14.30
CA GLY A 152 -20.49 -22.48 15.70
C GLY A 152 -19.32 -21.76 16.38
N LEU A 153 -18.21 -21.51 15.66
CA LEU A 153 -17.11 -20.70 16.20
C LEU A 153 -17.56 -19.25 16.38
N VAL A 154 -17.24 -18.66 17.53
CA VAL A 154 -17.52 -17.26 17.86
C VAL A 154 -16.21 -16.49 17.94
N SER A 155 -16.03 -15.50 17.07
CA SER A 155 -14.86 -14.63 17.02
C SER A 155 -15.20 -13.20 17.42
N PHE A 156 -14.29 -12.55 18.12
CA PHE A 156 -14.40 -11.16 18.58
C PHE A 156 -13.32 -10.32 17.90
N TYR A 157 -13.71 -9.21 17.28
CA TYR A 157 -12.79 -8.22 16.71
C TYR A 157 -12.93 -6.92 17.50
N GLY A 158 -11.81 -6.41 18.02
CA GLY A 158 -11.81 -5.48 19.14
C GLY A 158 -12.11 -6.19 20.47
N THR A 159 -12.08 -5.44 21.55
CA THR A 159 -12.21 -5.93 22.92
C THR A 159 -13.52 -5.44 23.52
N PRO A 160 -14.43 -6.34 23.95
CA PRO A 160 -15.59 -5.95 24.73
C PRO A 160 -15.17 -5.12 25.95
N ARG A 161 -15.83 -3.99 26.18
CA ARG A 161 -15.48 -3.10 27.28
C ARG A 161 -15.65 -3.81 28.62
N PRO A 162 -14.66 -3.78 29.53
CA PRO A 162 -14.80 -4.33 30.87
C PRO A 162 -15.97 -3.70 31.64
N SER A 163 -16.53 -4.42 32.60
CA SER A 163 -17.62 -3.90 33.46
C SER A 163 -17.19 -2.75 34.36
N GLU A 164 -15.92 -2.74 34.78
CA GLU A 164 -15.29 -1.69 35.57
C GLU A 164 -14.00 -1.23 34.85
N PRO A 165 -14.13 -0.45 33.76
CA PRO A 165 -12.97 0.05 33.03
C PRO A 165 -12.27 1.15 33.84
N ALA A 166 -10.95 1.25 33.70
CA ALA A 166 -10.23 2.45 34.15
C ALA A 166 -10.76 3.69 33.42
N ASP A 167 -10.62 4.87 34.01
CA ASP A 167 -11.13 6.14 33.45
C ASP A 167 -10.52 6.44 32.06
N ASP A 168 -9.29 5.99 31.83
CA ASP A 168 -8.52 6.13 30.60
C ASP A 168 -8.49 4.85 29.76
N TRP A 169 -9.39 3.89 30.03
CA TRP A 169 -9.42 2.63 29.28
C TRP A 169 -9.62 2.90 27.78
N GLN A 170 -8.70 2.36 26.99
CA GLN A 170 -8.80 2.28 25.55
C GLN A 170 -8.76 0.81 25.14
N ASP A 171 -9.48 0.49 24.07
CA ASP A 171 -9.43 -0.85 23.51
C ASP A 171 -8.01 -1.13 22.96
N PRO A 172 -7.31 -2.16 23.48
CA PRO A 172 -5.93 -2.47 23.05
C PRO A 172 -5.85 -3.13 21.67
N ALA A 173 -6.99 -3.43 21.04
CA ALA A 173 -7.07 -4.20 19.79
C ALA A 173 -7.72 -3.40 18.65
N VAL A 174 -7.73 -2.06 18.75
CA VAL A 174 -8.19 -1.18 17.68
C VAL A 174 -7.12 -0.21 17.21
N VAL A 175 -7.08 0.01 15.89
CA VAL A 175 -6.35 1.12 15.26
C VAL A 175 -7.35 2.26 15.05
N ALA A 176 -7.07 3.44 15.60
CA ALA A 176 -7.97 4.60 15.56
C ALA A 176 -7.18 5.91 15.51
N ASP A 177 -7.85 6.98 15.11
CA ASP A 177 -7.25 8.33 15.05
C ASP A 177 -6.57 8.67 16.39
N PRO A 178 -5.26 8.98 16.40
CA PRO A 178 -4.51 9.20 17.63
C PRO A 178 -4.92 10.49 18.37
N VAL A 179 -5.64 11.40 17.72
CA VAL A 179 -6.25 12.59 18.34
C VAL A 179 -7.68 12.32 18.79
N GLU A 180 -8.49 11.72 17.93
CA GLU A 180 -9.92 11.47 18.16
C GLU A 180 -10.23 9.97 18.15
N ARG A 181 -9.82 9.28 19.22
CA ARG A 181 -9.82 7.81 19.33
C ARG A 181 -11.18 7.12 19.09
N LYS A 182 -12.30 7.85 19.11
CA LYS A 182 -13.62 7.30 18.70
C LYS A 182 -13.67 6.94 17.21
N ASN A 183 -12.80 7.55 16.39
CA ASN A 183 -12.67 7.28 14.95
C ASN A 183 -11.85 6.01 14.73
N ILE A 184 -12.43 4.86 15.08
CA ILE A 184 -11.78 3.55 14.93
C ILE A 184 -11.78 3.12 13.47
N PHE A 185 -10.58 2.89 12.91
CA PHE A 185 -10.36 2.43 11.55
C PHE A 185 -10.41 0.90 11.44
N ALA A 186 -9.77 0.18 12.37
CA ALA A 186 -9.63 -1.27 12.31
C ALA A 186 -9.82 -1.94 13.67
N TRP A 187 -10.46 -3.11 13.67
CA TRP A 187 -10.65 -4.00 14.81
C TRP A 187 -9.91 -5.31 14.56
N LYS A 188 -8.91 -5.60 15.38
CA LYS A 188 -8.11 -6.82 15.28
C LYS A 188 -8.80 -7.99 16.00
N LEU A 189 -8.63 -9.21 15.52
CA LEU A 189 -9.16 -10.42 16.17
C LEU A 189 -8.57 -10.57 17.57
N THR A 190 -9.38 -10.66 18.62
CA THR A 190 -8.93 -10.76 20.03
C THR A 190 -9.19 -12.13 20.63
N ARG A 191 -10.29 -12.80 20.23
CA ARG A 191 -10.66 -14.10 20.76
C ARG A 191 -11.47 -14.91 19.77
N THR A 192 -11.20 -16.20 19.68
CA THR A 192 -12.07 -17.19 19.05
C THR A 192 -12.45 -18.27 20.07
N GLN A 193 -13.73 -18.63 20.10
CA GLN A 193 -14.28 -19.65 20.98
C GLN A 193 -14.95 -20.75 20.17
N ASP A 194 -14.69 -22.01 20.52
CA ASP A 194 -15.38 -23.16 19.92
C ASP A 194 -16.68 -23.52 20.67
N VAL A 195 -17.45 -24.46 20.12
CA VAL A 195 -18.72 -24.93 20.72
C VAL A 195 -18.54 -25.70 22.04
N PHE A 196 -17.31 -26.08 22.38
CA PHE A 196 -16.95 -26.79 23.60
C PHE A 196 -16.42 -25.86 24.70
N GLY A 197 -16.28 -24.56 24.39
CA GLY A 197 -15.84 -23.53 25.31
C GLY A 197 -14.34 -23.28 25.32
N ASN A 198 -13.54 -23.96 24.48
CA ASN A 198 -12.10 -23.70 24.37
C ASN A 198 -11.85 -22.32 23.74
N HIS A 199 -10.76 -21.66 24.13
CA HIS A 199 -10.41 -20.32 23.65
C HIS A 199 -9.07 -20.30 22.90
N ILE A 200 -9.02 -19.47 21.87
CA ILE A 200 -7.80 -18.90 21.31
C ILE A 200 -7.84 -17.41 21.59
N VAL A 201 -6.78 -16.86 22.19
CA VAL A 201 -6.65 -15.44 22.54
C VAL A 201 -5.49 -14.83 21.79
N TYR A 202 -5.71 -13.63 21.25
CA TYR A 202 -4.75 -12.86 20.49
C TYR A 202 -4.51 -11.54 21.23
N GLU A 203 -3.24 -11.24 21.51
CA GLU A 203 -2.82 -10.05 22.24
C GLU A 203 -1.94 -9.19 21.35
N TYR A 204 -2.12 -7.88 21.42
CA TYR A 204 -1.40 -6.90 20.61
C TYR A 204 -0.52 -6.00 21.48
N GLU A 205 0.57 -5.54 20.89
CA GLU A 205 1.36 -4.42 21.38
C GLU A 205 0.92 -3.16 20.64
N HIS A 206 0.62 -2.11 21.40
CA HIS A 206 0.16 -0.84 20.88
C HIS A 206 1.33 0.12 20.71
N ASP A 207 1.57 0.53 19.47
CA ASP A 207 2.59 1.51 19.08
C ASP A 207 1.88 2.78 18.59
N ALA A 208 1.67 3.71 19.52
CA ALA A 208 1.16 5.04 19.24
C ALA A 208 2.13 6.08 19.77
N GLY A 209 2.28 7.17 19.03
CA GLY A 209 3.23 8.21 19.40
C GLY A 209 3.22 9.39 18.44
N GLN A 210 3.93 10.44 18.86
CA GLN A 210 4.16 11.63 18.04
C GLN A 210 5.65 11.95 18.01
N ASP A 211 6.20 12.12 16.81
CA ASP A 211 7.60 12.47 16.57
C ASP A 211 7.72 13.38 15.35
N GLY A 212 8.09 14.64 15.57
CA GLY A 212 8.14 15.66 14.53
C GLY A 212 6.79 15.82 13.80
N PRO A 213 6.74 15.60 12.48
CA PRO A 213 5.50 15.68 11.71
C PRO A 213 4.61 14.43 11.85
N HIS A 214 5.14 13.34 12.41
CA HIS A 214 4.44 12.07 12.50
C HIS A 214 3.60 11.98 13.77
N HIS A 215 2.35 11.52 13.66
CA HIS A 215 1.45 11.23 14.78
C HIS A 215 0.64 9.99 14.42
N TRP A 216 1.03 8.84 14.95
CA TRP A 216 0.58 7.54 14.46
C TRP A 216 -0.13 6.69 15.51
N ASP A 217 -0.87 5.71 15.00
CA ASP A 217 -1.47 4.63 15.77
C ASP A 217 -1.34 3.30 14.99
N GLU A 218 -0.66 2.30 15.54
CA GLU A 218 -0.52 0.97 14.95
C GLU A 218 -0.49 -0.14 16.02
N LEU A 219 -0.87 -1.36 15.64
CA LEU A 219 -0.88 -2.55 16.48
C LEU A 219 -0.04 -3.67 15.87
N TYR A 220 0.86 -4.24 16.69
CA TYR A 220 1.62 -5.43 16.34
C TYR A 220 1.10 -6.64 17.12
N LEU A 221 0.87 -7.77 16.45
CA LEU A 221 0.48 -8.99 17.14
C LEU A 221 1.62 -9.41 18.07
N ARG A 222 1.37 -9.45 19.38
CA ARG A 222 2.37 -9.76 20.41
C ARG A 222 2.34 -11.24 20.79
N SER A 223 1.16 -11.79 21.02
CA SER A 223 1.04 -13.20 21.38
C SER A 223 -0.26 -13.85 20.94
N ILE A 224 -0.21 -15.17 20.73
CA ILE A 224 -1.38 -16.03 20.58
C ILE A 224 -1.32 -17.12 21.65
N LYS A 225 -2.40 -17.34 22.38
CA LYS A 225 -2.50 -18.33 23.45
C LYS A 225 -3.70 -19.24 23.22
N TYR A 226 -3.51 -20.54 23.37
CA TYR A 226 -4.58 -21.53 23.16
C TYR A 226 -4.32 -22.80 23.97
N VAL A 227 -5.32 -23.68 24.00
CA VAL A 227 -5.37 -24.84 24.91
C VAL A 227 -5.44 -24.39 26.37
N ASP A 228 -6.50 -23.68 26.69
CA ASP A 228 -6.76 -23.13 28.02
C ASP A 228 -6.96 -24.22 29.09
N PHE A 229 -6.48 -23.98 30.30
CA PHE A 229 -6.69 -24.83 31.47
C PHE A 229 -6.85 -23.96 32.72
N THR A 230 -7.55 -24.49 33.72
CA THR A 230 -7.74 -23.79 34.99
C THR A 230 -6.65 -24.23 35.97
N LYS A 231 -5.89 -23.26 36.49
CA LYS A 231 -4.93 -23.45 37.58
C LYS A 231 -5.64 -23.76 38.90
N GLU A 232 -4.91 -24.29 39.87
CA GLU A 232 -5.42 -24.56 41.22
C GLU A 232 -5.99 -23.29 41.91
N ASN A 233 -5.47 -22.11 41.58
CA ASN A 233 -5.94 -20.83 42.09
C ASN A 233 -7.19 -20.29 41.36
N GLY A 234 -7.77 -21.05 40.43
CA GLY A 234 -8.95 -20.69 39.65
C GLY A 234 -8.69 -19.77 38.45
N GLN A 235 -7.45 -19.35 38.20
CA GLN A 235 -7.11 -18.55 37.02
C GLN A 235 -6.97 -19.43 35.77
N THR A 236 -7.40 -18.91 34.63
CA THR A 236 -7.14 -19.54 33.33
C THR A 236 -5.71 -19.30 32.89
N ASP A 237 -5.04 -20.33 32.41
CA ASP A 237 -3.74 -20.28 31.74
C ASP A 237 -3.77 -21.16 30.49
N TYR A 238 -2.70 -21.19 29.69
CA TYR A 238 -2.68 -21.82 28.37
C TYR A 238 -1.50 -22.79 28.22
N LEU A 239 -1.75 -23.98 27.66
CA LEU A 239 -0.68 -24.96 27.44
C LEU A 239 0.21 -24.59 26.25
N VAL A 240 -0.23 -23.71 25.34
CA VAL A 240 0.58 -23.25 24.21
C VAL A 240 0.53 -21.74 24.09
N SER A 241 1.71 -21.13 23.95
CA SER A 241 1.88 -19.71 23.67
C SER A 241 2.78 -19.51 22.46
N VAL A 242 2.39 -18.57 21.60
CA VAL A 242 3.14 -18.12 20.43
C VAL A 242 3.47 -16.66 20.68
N THR A 243 4.75 -16.30 20.66
CA THR A 243 5.21 -14.93 20.93
C THR A 243 5.93 -14.38 19.72
N PHE A 244 5.57 -13.17 19.32
CA PHE A 244 6.16 -12.45 18.21
C PHE A 244 7.10 -11.40 18.75
N HIS A 245 8.30 -11.33 18.18
CA HIS A 245 9.33 -10.38 18.57
C HIS A 245 9.62 -9.44 17.42
N TYR A 246 9.75 -8.16 17.73
CA TYR A 246 9.93 -7.10 16.76
C TYR A 246 11.14 -6.24 17.09
N GLU A 247 11.71 -5.63 16.08
CA GLU A 247 12.73 -4.57 16.18
C GLU A 247 12.28 -3.34 15.40
N ASP A 248 12.85 -2.18 15.70
CA ASP A 248 12.66 -1.01 14.85
C ASP A 248 13.26 -1.28 13.46
N ARG A 249 12.49 -0.99 12.42
CA ARG A 249 12.93 -1.17 11.04
C ARG A 249 13.67 0.08 10.53
N PRO A 250 14.64 -0.07 9.63
CA PRO A 250 15.36 1.08 9.06
C PRO A 250 14.50 1.93 8.11
N ASP A 251 13.39 1.38 7.61
CA ASP A 251 12.53 1.95 6.57
C ASP A 251 11.06 2.10 7.02
N PRO A 252 10.77 2.96 8.02
CA PRO A 252 9.40 3.17 8.47
C PRO A 252 8.53 3.68 7.32
N ALA A 253 7.30 3.17 7.22
CA ALA A 253 6.35 3.57 6.17
C ALA A 253 5.05 4.07 6.80
N SER A 254 4.43 5.06 6.15
CA SER A 254 3.15 5.64 6.56
C SER A 254 2.07 5.37 5.52
N ASP A 255 0.86 5.18 6.00
CA ASP A 255 -0.37 5.09 5.20
C ASP A 255 -1.38 6.08 5.80
N TYR A 256 -2.03 6.89 4.97
CA TYR A 256 -3.01 7.90 5.38
C TYR A 256 -4.41 7.62 4.86
N ARG A 257 -4.68 6.44 4.27
CA ARG A 257 -6.02 6.06 3.79
C ARG A 257 -7.07 5.94 4.89
N ALA A 258 -6.64 5.92 6.16
CA ALA A 258 -7.51 6.03 7.33
C ALA A 258 -7.90 7.48 7.67
N GLY A 259 -7.41 8.50 6.95
CA GLY A 259 -7.59 9.91 7.28
C GLY A 259 -6.71 10.40 8.44
N PHE A 260 -5.84 9.53 8.95
CA PHE A 260 -4.79 9.80 9.92
C PHE A 260 -3.62 8.84 9.63
N GLU A 261 -2.46 9.10 10.23
CA GLU A 261 -1.26 8.31 9.97
C GLU A 261 -1.31 6.94 10.66
N ILE A 262 -1.18 5.88 9.89
CA ILE A 262 -0.81 4.55 10.37
C ILE A 262 0.65 4.33 9.98
N ARG A 263 1.54 4.23 10.97
CA ARG A 263 2.99 4.17 10.72
C ARG A 263 3.58 2.83 11.14
N THR A 264 3.99 2.03 10.17
CA THR A 264 4.73 0.78 10.41
C THR A 264 6.20 1.08 10.69
N ARG A 265 6.59 1.05 11.96
CA ARG A 265 7.95 1.33 12.45
C ARG A 265 8.72 0.10 12.89
N LYS A 266 8.05 -1.03 13.06
CA LYS A 266 8.69 -2.27 13.51
C LYS A 266 8.59 -3.36 12.45
N ARG A 267 9.56 -4.28 12.48
CA ARG A 267 9.55 -5.51 11.69
C ARG A 267 9.75 -6.72 12.59
N CYS A 268 9.08 -7.83 12.28
CA CYS A 268 9.15 -9.06 13.05
C CYS A 268 10.48 -9.76 12.78
N THR A 269 11.22 -10.08 13.84
CA THR A 269 12.51 -10.77 13.73
C THR A 269 12.35 -12.27 13.89
N HIS A 270 11.48 -12.69 14.80
CA HIS A 270 11.21 -14.10 15.02
C HIS A 270 9.91 -14.35 15.78
N VAL A 271 9.41 -15.57 15.63
CA VAL A 271 8.30 -16.14 16.38
C VAL A 271 8.80 -17.29 17.23
N GLU A 272 8.43 -17.31 18.49
CA GLU A 272 8.72 -18.38 19.43
C GLU A 272 7.44 -19.11 19.79
N VAL A 273 7.48 -20.44 19.75
CA VAL A 273 6.38 -21.31 20.18
C VAL A 273 6.82 -22.03 21.45
N ARG A 274 6.08 -21.81 22.54
CA ARG A 274 6.30 -22.46 23.83
C ARG A 274 5.13 -23.36 24.21
N THR A 275 5.44 -24.44 24.91
CA THR A 275 4.45 -25.34 25.51
C THR A 275 4.64 -25.42 27.02
N HIS A 276 3.54 -25.56 27.75
CA HIS A 276 3.50 -25.59 29.22
C HIS A 276 2.75 -26.83 29.71
N ALA A 277 3.31 -28.03 29.52
CA ALA A 277 2.70 -29.27 30.02
C ALA A 277 2.87 -29.44 31.54
N ASP A 278 4.07 -29.17 32.05
CA ASP A 278 4.52 -29.28 33.45
C ASP A 278 5.46 -28.12 33.80
N LYS A 279 6.35 -27.78 32.86
CA LYS A 279 7.16 -26.56 32.83
C LYS A 279 7.10 -25.94 31.43
N GLU A 280 7.37 -24.65 31.36
CA GLU A 280 7.52 -23.95 30.09
C GLU A 280 8.72 -24.50 29.30
N ARG A 281 8.51 -24.80 28.03
CA ARG A 281 9.55 -25.23 27.07
C ARG A 281 9.38 -24.51 25.75
N LEU A 282 10.46 -23.91 25.26
CA LEU A 282 10.57 -23.50 23.86
C LEU A 282 10.62 -24.76 23.00
N VAL A 283 9.73 -24.87 22.01
CA VAL A 283 9.68 -26.03 21.11
C VAL A 283 10.07 -25.68 19.69
N ARG A 284 9.84 -24.43 19.28
CA ARG A 284 10.15 -23.96 17.93
C ARG A 284 10.43 -22.46 17.91
N THR A 285 11.42 -22.07 17.11
CA THR A 285 11.67 -20.68 16.74
C THR A 285 11.69 -20.55 15.22
N THR A 286 10.88 -19.63 14.69
CA THR A 286 10.91 -19.26 13.27
C THR A 286 11.54 -17.87 13.16
N ARG A 287 12.69 -17.74 12.49
CA ARG A 287 13.39 -16.47 12.28
C ARG A 287 13.12 -15.93 10.88
N PHE A 288 12.88 -14.62 10.81
CA PHE A 288 12.71 -13.84 9.59
C PHE A 288 13.95 -12.97 9.43
N ILE A 289 14.73 -13.21 8.38
CA ILE A 289 16.02 -12.54 8.16
C ILE A 289 15.89 -11.69 6.90
N TYR A 290 16.12 -10.40 7.07
CA TYR A 290 16.00 -9.41 6.01
C TYR A 290 17.31 -9.24 5.24
N LEU A 291 17.23 -8.74 4.01
CA LEU A 291 18.40 -8.60 3.14
C LEU A 291 19.46 -7.64 3.71
N ASP A 292 19.04 -6.51 4.28
CA ASP A 292 19.91 -5.55 4.97
C ASP A 292 20.63 -6.19 6.17
N GLN A 293 19.94 -7.05 6.91
CA GLN A 293 20.54 -7.80 8.01
C GLN A 293 21.61 -8.78 7.49
N ARG A 294 21.33 -9.51 6.40
CA ARG A 294 22.31 -10.42 5.79
C ARG A 294 23.56 -9.68 5.32
N VAL A 295 23.38 -8.49 4.73
CA VAL A 295 24.48 -7.62 4.30
C VAL A 295 25.35 -7.24 5.51
N ALA A 296 24.73 -6.73 6.58
CA ALA A 296 25.43 -6.31 7.80
C ALA A 296 26.18 -7.48 8.46
N ASP A 297 25.53 -8.64 8.60
CA ASP A 297 26.13 -9.85 9.16
C ASP A 297 27.34 -10.32 8.34
N THR A 298 27.22 -10.30 7.01
CA THR A 298 28.31 -10.73 6.11
C THR A 298 29.46 -9.72 6.13
N GLN A 299 29.17 -8.42 6.25
CA GLN A 299 30.17 -7.37 6.41
C GLN A 299 30.96 -7.55 7.71
N ALA A 300 30.29 -7.81 8.83
CA ALA A 300 30.93 -8.08 10.11
C ALA A 300 31.81 -9.34 10.06
N LYS A 301 31.33 -10.41 9.41
CA LYS A 301 32.11 -11.62 9.16
C LYS A 301 33.37 -11.35 8.33
N LEU A 302 33.24 -10.56 7.25
CA LEU A 302 34.36 -10.18 6.40
C LEU A 302 35.42 -9.40 7.19
N ALA A 303 35.01 -8.42 8.00
CA ALA A 303 35.94 -7.66 8.85
C ALA A 303 36.69 -8.55 9.84
N GLY A 304 36.01 -9.54 10.44
CA GLY A 304 36.65 -10.53 11.32
C GLY A 304 37.68 -11.41 10.60
N LEU A 305 37.38 -11.85 9.37
CA LEU A 305 38.31 -12.62 8.55
C LEU A 305 39.52 -11.79 8.10
N GLU A 306 39.31 -10.52 7.77
CA GLU A 306 40.39 -9.59 7.43
C GLU A 306 41.33 -9.35 8.62
N ALA A 307 40.79 -9.19 9.83
CA ALA A 307 41.59 -9.06 11.04
C ALA A 307 42.38 -10.35 11.35
N ALA A 308 41.78 -11.52 11.17
CA ALA A 308 42.46 -12.80 11.35
C ALA A 308 43.60 -13.01 10.33
N LEU A 309 43.37 -12.63 9.06
CA LEU A 309 44.40 -12.67 8.01
C LEU A 309 45.53 -11.66 8.24
N ALA A 310 45.26 -10.51 8.85
CA ALA A 310 46.31 -9.59 9.24
C ALA A 310 47.26 -10.20 10.29
N ALA A 311 46.75 -11.10 11.14
CA ALA A 311 47.54 -11.82 12.14
C ALA A 311 48.27 -13.07 11.58
N ASP A 312 47.68 -13.75 10.59
CA ASP A 312 48.29 -14.88 9.87
C ASP A 312 48.04 -14.78 8.35
N PRO A 313 48.88 -14.01 7.62
CA PRO A 313 48.66 -13.74 6.19
C PRO A 313 48.84 -14.97 5.29
N THR A 314 49.47 -16.03 5.79
CA THR A 314 49.77 -17.25 5.03
C THR A 314 48.69 -18.31 5.13
N ASN A 315 47.63 -18.06 5.88
CA ASN A 315 46.56 -19.02 6.10
C ASN A 315 45.61 -19.13 4.89
N GLU A 316 45.88 -20.11 4.03
CA GLU A 316 45.10 -20.34 2.80
C GLU A 316 43.60 -20.58 3.06
N ALA A 317 43.25 -21.20 4.19
CA ALA A 317 41.85 -21.44 4.55
C ALA A 317 41.11 -20.13 4.88
N LEU A 318 41.77 -19.21 5.59
CA LEU A 318 41.21 -17.89 5.88
C LEU A 318 41.10 -17.04 4.61
N VAL A 319 42.06 -17.14 3.68
CA VAL A 319 42.01 -16.46 2.38
C VAL A 319 40.77 -16.91 1.61
N SER A 320 40.55 -18.22 1.50
CA SER A 320 39.38 -18.78 0.81
C SER A 320 38.06 -18.36 1.46
N GLN A 321 37.98 -18.37 2.80
CA GLN A 321 36.78 -17.93 3.52
C GLN A 321 36.50 -16.43 3.34
N ARG A 322 37.54 -15.59 3.36
CA ARG A 322 37.43 -14.14 3.09
C ARG A 322 36.90 -13.90 1.67
N ASP A 323 37.44 -14.58 0.68
CA ASP A 323 37.05 -14.38 -0.71
C ASP A 323 35.60 -14.81 -0.97
N ALA A 324 35.19 -15.94 -0.38
CA ALA A 324 33.79 -16.36 -0.41
C ALA A 324 32.86 -15.35 0.28
N ALA A 325 33.22 -14.87 1.48
CA ALA A 325 32.44 -13.88 2.21
C ALA A 325 32.37 -12.53 1.47
N ARG A 326 33.45 -12.11 0.81
CA ARG A 326 33.48 -10.90 -0.01
C ARG A 326 32.56 -11.01 -1.23
N ALA A 327 32.59 -12.14 -1.93
CA ALA A 327 31.70 -12.38 -3.07
C ALA A 327 30.22 -12.42 -2.64
N GLU A 328 29.91 -13.08 -1.52
CA GLU A 328 28.56 -13.08 -0.94
C GLU A 328 28.13 -11.66 -0.56
N TRP A 329 28.99 -10.91 0.14
CA TRP A 329 28.69 -9.53 0.54
C TRP A 329 28.42 -8.64 -0.69
N GLN A 330 29.23 -8.71 -1.74
CA GLN A 330 29.00 -7.96 -2.98
C GLN A 330 27.67 -8.32 -3.64
N HIS A 331 27.33 -9.61 -3.69
CA HIS A 331 26.06 -10.06 -4.25
C HIS A 331 24.87 -9.54 -3.45
N LEU A 332 24.90 -9.66 -2.12
CA LEU A 332 23.83 -9.17 -1.24
C LEU A 332 23.71 -7.64 -1.27
N GLN A 333 24.83 -6.92 -1.23
CA GLN A 333 24.89 -5.46 -1.30
C GLN A 333 24.24 -4.95 -2.59
N SER A 334 24.55 -5.58 -3.73
CA SER A 334 23.93 -5.25 -5.03
C SER A 334 22.43 -5.55 -5.10
N GLY A 335 21.88 -6.25 -4.11
CA GLY A 335 20.45 -6.56 -4.02
C GLY A 335 19.66 -5.63 -3.12
N LEU A 336 20.32 -4.74 -2.39
CA LEU A 336 19.60 -3.76 -1.57
C LEU A 336 18.82 -2.81 -2.47
N PRO A 337 17.53 -2.57 -2.18
CA PRO A 337 16.74 -1.65 -2.97
C PRO A 337 17.09 -0.21 -2.60
N LEU A 338 17.07 0.70 -3.58
CA LEU A 338 17.46 2.10 -3.41
C LEU A 338 16.47 2.89 -2.53
N ASN A 339 15.20 2.51 -2.57
CA ASN A 339 14.14 3.00 -1.67
C ASN A 339 14.33 2.56 -0.20
N GLY A 340 15.32 1.72 0.10
CA GLY A 340 15.63 1.25 1.46
C GLY A 340 14.67 0.18 2.01
N SER A 341 13.78 -0.38 1.19
CA SER A 341 12.81 -1.38 1.62
C SER A 341 13.42 -2.58 2.34
N SER A 342 12.86 -2.94 3.50
CA SER A 342 13.14 -4.22 4.17
C SER A 342 12.56 -5.37 3.33
N LEU A 343 13.45 -6.15 2.73
CA LEU A 343 13.10 -7.34 1.93
C LEU A 343 13.37 -8.62 2.73
N LEU A 344 12.33 -9.43 2.98
CA LEU A 344 12.50 -10.71 3.67
C LEU A 344 13.30 -11.67 2.77
N SER A 345 14.55 -11.94 3.14
CA SER A 345 15.46 -12.73 2.30
C SER A 345 15.51 -14.20 2.72
N ARG A 346 15.24 -14.51 3.99
CA ARG A 346 15.33 -15.89 4.49
C ARG A 346 14.39 -16.17 5.65
N VAL A 347 13.78 -17.36 5.65
CA VAL A 347 13.05 -17.93 6.79
C VAL A 347 13.78 -19.16 7.30
N LYS A 348 14.06 -19.20 8.61
CA LYS A 348 14.70 -20.33 9.29
C LYS A 348 13.78 -20.90 10.36
N VAL A 349 13.64 -22.22 10.40
CA VAL A 349 12.86 -22.91 11.43
C VAL A 349 13.78 -23.79 12.27
N ILE A 350 13.78 -23.54 13.57
CA ILE A 350 14.64 -24.21 14.55
C ILE A 350 13.73 -24.95 15.54
N GLY A 351 13.95 -26.25 15.71
CA GLY A 351 13.35 -27.07 16.75
C GLY A 351 14.21 -27.09 18.00
N HIS A 352 13.58 -27.13 19.17
CA HIS A 352 14.25 -27.10 20.47
C HIS A 352 13.85 -28.30 21.34
N ASP A 353 14.83 -28.95 21.96
CA ASP A 353 14.66 -29.95 23.02
C ASP A 353 15.67 -29.69 24.15
N GLY A 354 15.28 -28.83 25.09
CA GLY A 354 16.21 -28.29 26.09
C GLY A 354 17.30 -27.45 25.42
N ASP A 355 18.56 -27.81 25.64
CA ASP A 355 19.71 -27.14 25.03
C ASP A 355 20.01 -27.67 23.61
N LEU A 356 19.38 -28.77 23.20
CA LEU A 356 19.54 -29.32 21.86
C LEU A 356 18.70 -28.51 20.87
N THR A 357 19.30 -28.22 19.72
CA THR A 357 18.62 -27.53 18.62
C THR A 357 18.88 -28.23 17.30
N GLU A 358 17.86 -28.28 16.45
CA GLU A 358 17.98 -28.73 15.06
C GLU A 358 17.31 -27.71 14.13
N GLU A 359 17.93 -27.47 12.98
CA GLU A 359 17.46 -26.49 12.00
C GLU A 359 17.00 -27.21 10.72
N LEU A 360 15.84 -26.81 10.20
CA LEU A 360 15.42 -27.19 8.85
C LEU A 360 16.20 -26.36 7.81
N PRO A 361 16.46 -26.89 6.59
CA PRO A 361 17.04 -26.09 5.52
C PRO A 361 16.30 -24.76 5.36
N PRO A 362 17.01 -23.62 5.30
CA PRO A 362 16.37 -22.32 5.20
C PRO A 362 15.63 -22.16 3.89
N LEU A 363 14.49 -21.47 3.93
CA LEU A 363 13.83 -20.97 2.72
C LEU A 363 14.42 -19.60 2.38
N GLU A 364 14.85 -19.41 1.13
CA GLU A 364 15.47 -18.17 0.66
C GLU A 364 14.64 -17.51 -0.44
N PHE A 365 14.63 -16.18 -0.44
CA PHE A 365 13.90 -15.35 -1.39
C PHE A 365 14.85 -14.33 -2.03
N GLY A 366 14.61 -14.09 -3.32
CA GLY A 366 15.22 -13.01 -4.09
C GLY A 366 14.12 -12.19 -4.76
N TYR A 367 14.45 -10.94 -5.09
CA TYR A 367 13.52 -9.97 -5.65
C TYR A 367 14.07 -9.44 -6.98
N SER A 368 13.17 -8.96 -7.85
CA SER A 368 13.55 -8.13 -8.98
C SER A 368 14.28 -6.87 -8.50
N LYS A 369 15.11 -6.32 -9.36
CA LYS A 369 15.95 -5.16 -9.04
C LYS A 369 15.73 -4.09 -10.09
N PHE A 370 15.89 -2.83 -9.68
CA PHE A 370 16.02 -1.72 -10.59
C PHE A 370 17.44 -1.71 -11.20
N GLU A 371 17.57 -2.15 -12.45
CA GLU A 371 18.85 -2.36 -13.12
C GLU A 371 19.18 -1.23 -14.11
N LEU A 372 19.61 -0.08 -13.57
CA LEU A 372 19.95 1.13 -14.34
C LEU A 372 20.97 0.91 -15.46
N GLU A 373 21.89 -0.05 -15.31
CA GLU A 373 22.90 -0.37 -16.33
C GLU A 373 22.30 -0.99 -17.60
N LYS A 374 21.09 -1.56 -17.50
CA LYS A 374 20.36 -2.12 -18.65
C LYS A 374 19.51 -1.08 -19.40
N ARG A 375 19.59 0.19 -19.01
CA ARG A 375 18.89 1.29 -19.71
C ARG A 375 19.26 1.32 -21.19
N ASN A 376 18.25 1.56 -22.03
CA ASN A 376 18.44 1.62 -23.47
C ASN A 376 17.72 2.83 -24.05
N PHE A 377 18.45 3.66 -24.79
CA PHE A 377 17.88 4.74 -25.56
C PHE A 377 17.54 4.24 -26.94
N PHE A 378 16.25 4.29 -27.29
CA PHE A 378 15.81 3.95 -28.63
C PHE A 378 14.79 4.97 -29.12
N PRO A 379 14.80 5.31 -30.42
CA PRO A 379 13.77 6.16 -30.98
C PRO A 379 12.45 5.40 -31.01
N LEU A 380 11.36 6.07 -30.61
CA LEU A 380 10.01 5.61 -30.92
C LEU A 380 9.87 5.51 -32.44
N ARG A 381 9.22 4.44 -32.91
CA ARG A 381 9.07 4.11 -34.33
C ARG A 381 7.61 4.19 -34.70
N GLY A 382 7.36 4.56 -35.94
CA GLY A 382 6.02 4.62 -36.48
C GLY A 382 6.03 5.32 -37.83
N ARG A 383 5.02 5.04 -38.65
CA ARG A 383 4.84 5.79 -39.90
C ARG A 383 4.01 7.02 -39.59
N ASP A 384 4.45 8.17 -40.10
CA ASP A 384 3.76 9.47 -39.94
C ASP A 384 3.49 9.86 -38.48
N LEU A 385 4.47 9.64 -37.59
CA LEU A 385 4.45 10.18 -36.22
C LEU A 385 4.18 11.70 -36.22
N PRO A 386 3.63 12.26 -35.13
CA PRO A 386 3.35 13.69 -35.05
C PRO A 386 4.57 14.55 -35.40
N ALA A 387 4.36 15.54 -36.27
CA ALA A 387 5.41 16.49 -36.63
C ALA A 387 5.64 17.59 -35.57
N LYS A 388 4.73 17.69 -34.58
CA LYS A 388 4.83 18.60 -33.44
C LYS A 388 5.30 17.84 -32.20
N SER A 389 5.89 18.58 -31.26
CA SER A 389 6.21 18.07 -29.93
C SER A 389 4.96 17.49 -29.24
N LEU A 390 5.15 16.43 -28.45
CA LEU A 390 4.12 15.90 -27.54
C LEU A 390 3.73 16.91 -26.44
N GLY A 391 4.54 17.96 -26.24
CA GLY A 391 4.20 19.10 -25.38
C GLY A 391 3.19 20.08 -25.96
N ALA A 392 2.81 19.93 -27.23
CA ALA A 392 1.85 20.83 -27.83
C ALA A 392 0.48 20.68 -27.13
N ALA A 393 -0.18 21.80 -26.82
CA ALA A 393 -1.46 21.84 -26.08
C ALA A 393 -2.63 21.11 -26.77
N ASP A 394 -2.45 20.64 -28.00
CA ASP A 394 -3.42 19.82 -28.73
C ASP A 394 -3.07 18.32 -28.72
N HIS A 395 -2.04 17.88 -27.99
CA HIS A 395 -1.59 16.49 -27.88
C HIS A 395 -1.63 15.99 -26.43
N GLU A 396 -1.94 14.71 -26.25
CA GLU A 396 -1.88 14.02 -24.95
C GLU A 396 -1.43 12.57 -25.14
N LEU A 397 -0.88 11.97 -24.08
CA LEU A 397 -0.66 10.54 -23.96
C LEU A 397 -1.79 9.91 -23.13
N VAL A 398 -2.57 9.02 -23.74
CA VAL A 398 -3.76 8.43 -23.11
C VAL A 398 -3.88 6.98 -23.55
N ASP A 399 -4.15 6.05 -22.63
CA ASP A 399 -4.52 4.68 -23.01
C ASP A 399 -5.96 4.67 -23.53
N LEU A 400 -6.12 4.69 -24.86
CA LEU A 400 -7.43 4.75 -25.50
C LEU A 400 -8.10 3.36 -25.61
N PHE A 401 -7.34 2.28 -25.39
CA PHE A 401 -7.79 0.91 -25.62
C PHE A 401 -7.88 0.06 -24.35
N GLY A 402 -7.39 0.55 -23.22
CA GLY A 402 -7.37 -0.16 -21.95
C GLY A 402 -6.37 -1.30 -21.88
N ASN A 403 -5.27 -1.17 -22.62
CA ASN A 403 -4.24 -2.20 -22.67
C ASN A 403 -2.98 -1.81 -21.87
N GLY A 404 -3.03 -0.73 -21.09
CA GLY A 404 -1.91 -0.21 -20.30
C GLY A 404 -0.81 0.42 -21.15
N LEU A 405 -1.08 0.71 -22.43
CA LEU A 405 -0.13 1.36 -23.33
C LEU A 405 -0.66 2.75 -23.71
N PRO A 406 0.01 3.84 -23.29
CA PRO A 406 -0.40 5.18 -23.70
C PRO A 406 -0.27 5.35 -25.21
N ASP A 407 -1.37 5.77 -25.85
CA ASP A 407 -1.44 6.18 -27.24
C ASP A 407 -1.17 7.68 -27.36
N ILE A 408 -0.69 8.12 -28.52
CA ILE A 408 -0.62 9.56 -28.80
C ILE A 408 -1.96 9.99 -29.35
N MET A 409 -2.59 10.98 -28.72
CA MET A 409 -3.82 11.58 -29.18
C MET A 409 -3.60 13.02 -29.61
N GLN A 410 -4.28 13.47 -30.66
CA GLN A 410 -4.35 14.87 -31.04
C GLN A 410 -5.80 15.33 -31.22
N MET A 411 -6.14 16.50 -30.68
CA MET A 411 -7.47 17.10 -30.77
C MET A 411 -7.42 18.62 -30.96
N ASN A 412 -7.63 19.06 -32.20
CA ASN A 412 -7.64 20.48 -32.62
C ASN A 412 -8.79 20.80 -33.59
N GLY A 413 -9.98 20.24 -33.32
CA GLY A 413 -11.14 20.28 -34.21
C GLY A 413 -11.27 19.06 -35.13
N THR A 414 -10.19 18.32 -35.34
CA THR A 414 -10.22 16.90 -35.77
C THR A 414 -9.55 16.08 -34.68
N VAL A 415 -10.11 14.91 -34.36
CA VAL A 415 -9.49 13.99 -33.40
C VAL A 415 -8.86 12.83 -34.15
N ARG A 416 -7.57 12.62 -33.90
CA ARG A 416 -6.82 11.48 -34.41
C ARG A 416 -5.91 10.92 -33.34
N TYR A 417 -5.55 9.66 -33.48
CA TYR A 417 -4.63 8.99 -32.56
C TYR A 417 -3.62 8.13 -33.33
N TRP A 418 -2.49 7.88 -32.69
CA TRP A 418 -1.49 6.89 -33.08
C TRP A 418 -1.49 5.80 -32.03
N ARG A 419 -1.93 4.61 -32.42
CA ARG A 419 -2.02 3.48 -31.50
C ARG A 419 -0.62 3.00 -31.14
N ASN A 420 -0.33 2.89 -29.85
CA ASN A 420 0.86 2.23 -29.35
C ASN A 420 0.67 0.70 -29.48
N LEU A 421 1.55 0.07 -30.26
CA LEU A 421 1.57 -1.37 -30.52
C LEU A 421 2.51 -2.11 -29.55
N GLY A 422 3.12 -1.39 -28.61
CA GLY A 422 4.14 -1.88 -27.68
C GLY A 422 5.54 -1.80 -28.26
N ASN A 423 6.56 -1.98 -27.40
CA ASN A 423 7.98 -1.90 -27.75
C ASN A 423 8.38 -0.58 -28.45
N GLY A 424 7.65 0.50 -28.18
CA GLY A 424 7.84 1.82 -28.79
C GLY A 424 7.48 1.90 -30.27
N GLU A 425 6.66 0.99 -30.80
CA GLU A 425 6.14 1.04 -32.16
C GLU A 425 4.71 1.60 -32.20
N PHE A 426 4.47 2.55 -33.10
CA PHE A 426 3.19 3.19 -33.31
C PHE A 426 2.63 2.91 -34.69
N ASP A 427 1.32 2.71 -34.75
CA ASP A 427 0.59 2.58 -36.00
C ASP A 427 0.42 3.93 -36.73
N LEU A 428 -0.01 3.88 -37.99
CA LEU A 428 -0.42 5.04 -38.77
C LEU A 428 -1.53 5.83 -38.06
N PRO A 429 -1.57 7.17 -38.19
CA PRO A 429 -2.62 7.98 -37.59
C PRO A 429 -4.00 7.58 -38.11
N ARG A 430 -4.93 7.35 -37.19
CA ARG A 430 -6.33 7.07 -37.51
C ARG A 430 -7.21 8.18 -36.96
N GLN A 431 -8.21 8.58 -37.74
CA GLN A 431 -9.25 9.47 -37.23
C GLN A 431 -10.16 8.71 -36.27
N MET A 432 -10.50 9.34 -35.16
CA MET A 432 -11.51 8.83 -34.26
C MET A 432 -12.90 9.13 -34.86
N LYS A 433 -13.70 8.09 -35.08
CA LYS A 433 -14.98 8.22 -35.80
C LYS A 433 -16.05 8.91 -34.94
N GLU A 434 -16.03 8.66 -33.65
CA GLU A 434 -17.02 9.12 -32.69
C GLU A 434 -16.37 10.01 -31.61
N VAL A 435 -16.37 11.32 -31.90
CA VAL A 435 -15.85 12.38 -31.02
C VAL A 435 -16.79 13.57 -30.95
N PRO A 436 -17.08 14.15 -29.78
CA PRO A 436 -17.93 15.34 -29.69
C PRO A 436 -17.46 16.44 -30.67
N LEU A 437 -18.37 16.97 -31.50
CA LEU A 437 -18.01 17.97 -32.51
C LEU A 437 -17.86 19.36 -31.86
N GLY A 438 -16.82 20.09 -32.26
CA GLY A 438 -16.60 21.48 -31.82
C GLY A 438 -15.92 21.64 -30.47
N ILE A 439 -15.25 20.59 -29.98
CA ILE A 439 -14.48 20.59 -28.74
C ILE A 439 -12.99 20.45 -29.08
N SER A 440 -12.15 21.29 -28.49
CA SER A 440 -10.68 21.26 -28.61
C SER A 440 -10.04 21.07 -27.23
N LEU A 441 -8.92 20.34 -27.15
CA LEU A 441 -8.17 20.23 -25.88
C LEU A 441 -7.55 21.57 -25.45
N ALA A 442 -7.36 22.47 -26.40
CA ALA A 442 -6.90 23.83 -26.13
C ALA A 442 -8.00 24.74 -25.53
N ASP A 443 -9.27 24.29 -25.48
CA ASP A 443 -10.36 25.08 -24.91
C ASP A 443 -10.29 25.05 -23.37
N ALA A 444 -10.37 26.21 -22.73
CA ALA A 444 -10.20 26.37 -21.28
C ALA A 444 -11.20 25.56 -20.42
N ASN A 445 -12.33 25.15 -21.00
CA ASN A 445 -13.44 24.48 -20.33
C ASN A 445 -13.52 22.98 -20.65
N VAL A 446 -12.48 22.45 -21.30
CA VAL A 446 -12.34 21.05 -21.71
C VAL A 446 -11.15 20.47 -20.98
N GLN A 447 -11.35 19.35 -20.30
CA GLN A 447 -10.30 18.65 -19.56
C GLN A 447 -10.48 17.14 -19.70
N MET A 448 -9.38 16.42 -19.57
CA MET A 448 -9.37 14.97 -19.50
C MET A 448 -9.19 14.56 -18.04
N ILE A 449 -10.18 13.87 -17.49
CA ILE A 449 -10.24 13.50 -16.08
C ILE A 449 -10.89 12.13 -15.92
N ASP A 450 -10.59 11.40 -14.87
CA ASP A 450 -11.44 10.28 -14.46
C ASP A 450 -12.66 10.84 -13.72
N ALA A 451 -13.78 10.98 -14.43
CA ALA A 451 -14.97 11.65 -13.91
C ALA A 451 -15.95 10.70 -13.21
N ASP A 452 -15.81 9.38 -13.41
CA ASP A 452 -16.67 8.36 -12.81
C ASP A 452 -15.97 7.30 -11.96
N GLY A 453 -14.64 7.42 -11.80
CA GLY A 453 -13.81 6.64 -10.90
C GLY A 453 -13.61 5.21 -11.37
N ASP A 454 -13.60 5.01 -12.69
CA ASP A 454 -13.46 3.70 -13.33
C ASP A 454 -12.02 3.43 -13.84
N GLY A 455 -11.10 4.36 -13.59
CA GLY A 455 -9.70 4.33 -13.98
C GLY A 455 -9.45 4.76 -15.43
N ARG A 456 -10.46 5.30 -16.12
CA ARG A 456 -10.36 5.73 -17.53
C ARG A 456 -10.39 7.24 -17.61
N ILE A 457 -9.74 7.74 -18.65
CA ILE A 457 -9.74 9.17 -18.93
C ILE A 457 -11.02 9.54 -19.69
N ASP A 458 -11.90 10.27 -19.02
CA ASP A 458 -13.11 10.83 -19.59
C ASP A 458 -12.90 12.23 -20.13
N LEU A 459 -13.67 12.59 -21.16
CA LEU A 459 -13.63 13.93 -21.71
C LEU A 459 -14.68 14.81 -21.02
N MET A 460 -14.25 15.64 -20.08
CA MET A 460 -15.09 16.65 -19.46
C MET A 460 -15.20 17.88 -20.37
N ALA A 461 -16.42 18.34 -20.58
CA ALA A 461 -16.69 19.55 -21.34
C ALA A 461 -17.79 20.35 -20.63
N THR A 462 -17.47 21.60 -20.27
CA THR A 462 -18.42 22.51 -19.63
C THR A 462 -18.96 23.60 -20.56
N ASP A 463 -18.49 23.62 -21.81
CA ASP A 463 -18.96 24.58 -22.82
C ASP A 463 -20.40 24.33 -23.26
N ASN A 464 -21.05 25.40 -23.73
CA ASN A 464 -22.46 25.44 -24.20
C ASN A 464 -23.54 25.29 -23.11
N GLY A 465 -23.21 25.50 -21.83
CA GLY A 465 -24.18 25.57 -20.73
C GLY A 465 -24.73 24.21 -20.28
N LEU A 466 -24.09 23.11 -20.70
CA LEU A 466 -24.37 21.75 -20.25
C LEU A 466 -23.12 21.16 -19.60
N PRO A 467 -22.97 21.25 -18.27
CA PRO A 467 -21.86 20.60 -17.59
C PRO A 467 -22.02 19.08 -17.66
N GLY A 468 -20.92 18.39 -17.92
CA GLY A 468 -20.87 16.93 -17.93
C GLY A 468 -19.60 16.41 -18.58
N TYR A 469 -19.59 15.10 -18.80
CA TYR A 469 -18.46 14.41 -19.40
C TYR A 469 -18.93 13.31 -20.36
N TYR A 470 -18.03 12.90 -21.24
CA TYR A 470 -18.19 11.75 -22.11
C TYR A 470 -17.31 10.62 -21.59
N SER A 471 -17.93 9.54 -21.11
CA SER A 471 -17.19 8.38 -20.62
C SER A 471 -16.42 7.70 -21.76
N MET A 472 -15.19 7.29 -21.50
CA MET A 472 -14.41 6.49 -22.45
C MET A 472 -14.86 5.02 -22.43
N LYS A 473 -15.05 4.41 -23.61
CA LYS A 473 -15.32 2.98 -23.73
C LYS A 473 -14.11 2.29 -24.35
N PHE A 474 -13.53 1.32 -23.64
CA PHE A 474 -12.50 0.46 -24.22
C PHE A 474 -13.16 -0.51 -25.19
N ASP A 475 -13.04 -0.21 -26.48
CA ASP A 475 -13.22 -1.17 -27.55
C ASP A 475 -11.83 -1.53 -28.09
N PRO A 476 -11.43 -2.82 -28.06
CA PRO A 476 -10.12 -3.25 -28.53
C PRO A 476 -9.79 -2.88 -29.99
N ASN A 477 -10.81 -2.58 -30.80
CA ASN A 477 -10.69 -2.31 -32.23
C ASN A 477 -10.76 -0.82 -32.57
N GLU A 478 -11.64 -0.05 -31.91
CA GLU A 478 -11.87 1.36 -32.23
C GLU A 478 -12.19 2.20 -30.99
N PRO A 479 -11.30 3.11 -30.56
CA PRO A 479 -11.54 3.91 -29.38
C PRO A 479 -12.72 4.85 -29.66
N ASN A 480 -13.63 4.99 -28.70
CA ASN A 480 -14.77 5.88 -28.82
C ASN A 480 -15.13 6.52 -27.48
N TRP A 481 -15.50 7.80 -27.56
CA TRP A 481 -16.33 8.42 -26.54
C TRP A 481 -17.76 8.37 -27.06
N ASP A 482 -18.62 7.68 -26.32
CA ASP A 482 -19.99 7.49 -26.77
C ASP A 482 -20.77 8.81 -26.69
N ARG A 483 -21.00 9.41 -27.86
CA ARG A 483 -21.77 10.66 -28.02
C ARG A 483 -23.22 10.55 -27.50
N HIS A 484 -23.78 9.34 -27.42
CA HIS A 484 -25.11 9.09 -26.87
C HIS A 484 -25.11 8.90 -25.35
N SER A 485 -23.92 8.81 -24.74
CA SER A 485 -23.72 8.62 -23.31
C SER A 485 -23.16 9.86 -22.62
N PHE A 486 -23.35 11.06 -23.17
CA PHE A 486 -23.01 12.29 -22.43
C PHE A 486 -23.70 12.29 -21.07
N ARG A 487 -22.89 12.24 -20.01
CA ARG A 487 -23.38 12.23 -18.63
C ARG A 487 -23.48 13.67 -18.17
N ARG A 488 -24.69 14.20 -18.29
CA ARG A 488 -25.00 15.54 -17.80
C ARG A 488 -24.87 15.57 -16.27
N GLN A 489 -24.00 16.44 -15.79
CA GLN A 489 -23.93 16.81 -14.38
C GLN A 489 -24.98 17.87 -14.06
N ARG A 490 -25.45 17.89 -12.81
CA ARG A 490 -26.43 18.89 -12.38
C ARG A 490 -25.79 20.23 -12.06
N VAL A 491 -24.58 20.20 -11.51
CA VAL A 491 -23.82 21.38 -11.08
C VAL A 491 -22.53 21.47 -11.87
N ALA A 492 -22.33 22.60 -12.55
CA ALA A 492 -21.08 22.93 -13.23
C ALA A 492 -20.02 23.37 -12.21
N PRO A 493 -18.72 23.27 -12.53
CA PRO A 493 -17.66 23.90 -11.75
C PRO A 493 -17.96 25.39 -11.53
N SER A 494 -17.82 25.85 -10.29
CA SER A 494 -17.89 27.27 -9.94
C SER A 494 -16.54 27.99 -10.08
N PHE A 495 -15.54 27.31 -10.62
CA PHE A 495 -14.15 27.78 -10.79
C PHE A 495 -13.72 27.63 -12.25
N ASN A 496 -12.61 28.28 -12.62
CA ASN A 496 -12.04 28.21 -13.96
C ASN A 496 -10.98 27.10 -14.02
N LEU A 497 -11.17 26.11 -14.90
CA LEU A 497 -10.24 24.99 -15.08
C LEU A 497 -8.87 25.44 -15.63
N ALA A 498 -8.82 26.58 -16.32
CA ALA A 498 -7.57 27.15 -16.83
C ALA A 498 -6.86 28.08 -15.83
N ASP A 499 -7.39 28.26 -14.62
CA ASP A 499 -6.72 29.04 -13.57
C ASP A 499 -5.46 28.30 -13.10
N PRO A 500 -4.26 28.92 -13.15
CA PRO A 500 -3.03 28.26 -12.67
C PRO A 500 -3.05 27.94 -11.18
N GLU A 501 -3.94 28.56 -10.40
CA GLU A 501 -4.18 28.24 -8.99
C GLU A 501 -5.16 27.08 -8.79
N VAL A 502 -5.68 26.45 -9.86
CA VAL A 502 -6.51 25.25 -9.80
C VAL A 502 -5.69 24.03 -10.20
N LYS A 503 -5.86 22.93 -9.45
CA LYS A 503 -5.33 21.61 -9.80
C LYS A 503 -6.42 20.56 -9.70
N LEU A 504 -6.39 19.63 -10.65
CA LEU A 504 -7.28 18.47 -10.71
C LEU A 504 -6.56 17.29 -10.07
N VAL A 505 -7.17 16.70 -9.05
CA VAL A 505 -6.55 15.68 -8.20
C VAL A 505 -7.64 14.99 -7.39
N ASP A 506 -7.51 13.69 -7.13
CA ASP A 506 -8.38 12.98 -6.18
C ASP A 506 -8.05 13.44 -4.74
N LEU A 507 -8.97 14.16 -4.09
CA LEU A 507 -8.76 14.75 -2.77
C LEU A 507 -9.29 13.88 -1.65
N ASP A 508 -10.08 12.86 -1.93
CA ASP A 508 -10.71 12.04 -0.92
C ASP A 508 -10.50 10.54 -1.07
N GLY A 509 -9.77 10.11 -2.09
CA GLY A 509 -9.34 8.73 -2.32
C GLY A 509 -10.43 7.84 -2.91
N ASP A 510 -11.46 8.41 -3.52
CA ASP A 510 -12.57 7.66 -4.14
C ASP A 510 -12.31 7.23 -5.59
N GLY A 511 -11.20 7.69 -6.16
CA GLY A 511 -10.78 7.46 -7.54
C GLY A 511 -11.37 8.46 -8.54
N ILE A 512 -12.20 9.39 -8.11
CA ILE A 512 -12.78 10.43 -8.94
C ILE A 512 -11.89 11.67 -8.89
N THR A 513 -11.70 12.32 -10.03
CA THR A 513 -10.92 13.55 -10.09
C THR A 513 -11.70 14.72 -9.49
N ASP A 514 -11.22 15.23 -8.37
CA ASP A 514 -11.69 16.47 -7.74
C ASP A 514 -10.88 17.68 -8.22
N ALA A 515 -11.15 18.84 -7.62
CA ALA A 515 -10.38 20.05 -7.86
C ALA A 515 -10.04 20.78 -6.57
N ILE A 516 -8.83 21.32 -6.51
CA ILE A 516 -8.35 22.17 -5.43
C ILE A 516 -7.88 23.51 -5.98
N HIS A 517 -8.33 24.59 -5.36
CA HIS A 517 -7.98 25.97 -5.71
C HIS A 517 -7.23 26.64 -4.57
N SER A 518 -6.03 27.15 -4.85
CA SER A 518 -5.20 27.86 -3.85
C SER A 518 -5.38 29.38 -3.91
N GLY A 519 -6.54 29.86 -3.45
CA GLY A 519 -6.85 31.28 -3.33
C GLY A 519 -6.46 31.88 -1.97
N ASN A 520 -7.18 32.92 -1.52
CA ASN A 520 -7.06 33.50 -0.17
C ASN A 520 -7.27 32.46 0.95
N ARG A 521 -8.02 31.43 0.63
CA ARG A 521 -8.23 30.18 1.37
C ARG A 521 -8.10 29.03 0.38
N MET A 522 -7.90 27.83 0.88
CA MET A 522 -7.91 26.65 0.03
C MET A 522 -9.36 26.20 -0.18
N GLU A 523 -9.75 25.97 -1.42
CA GLU A 523 -11.11 25.59 -1.78
C GLU A 523 -11.06 24.21 -2.45
N CYS A 524 -11.73 23.23 -1.86
CA CYS A 524 -11.78 21.86 -2.36
C CYS A 524 -13.17 21.62 -2.94
N PHE A 525 -13.24 21.24 -4.21
CA PHE A 525 -14.47 20.98 -4.94
C PHE A 525 -14.52 19.49 -5.25
N PHE A 526 -15.50 18.79 -4.66
CA PHE A 526 -15.64 17.35 -4.84
C PHE A 526 -16.57 17.07 -6.01
N ASN A 527 -16.13 16.21 -6.91
CA ASN A 527 -16.87 15.85 -8.10
C ASN A 527 -17.71 14.59 -7.82
N ASP A 528 -18.99 14.63 -8.19
CA ASP A 528 -19.85 13.45 -8.20
C ASP A 528 -20.20 13.07 -9.66
N PRO A 529 -20.18 11.78 -10.04
CA PRO A 529 -20.43 11.37 -11.43
C PRO A 529 -21.83 11.73 -11.95
N LYS A 530 -22.79 11.99 -11.05
CA LYS A 530 -24.19 12.33 -11.37
C LYS A 530 -24.53 13.78 -11.01
N GLU A 531 -24.21 14.22 -9.80
CA GLU A 531 -24.54 15.56 -9.32
C GLU A 531 -23.55 16.61 -9.85
N GLY A 532 -22.30 16.23 -10.11
CA GLY A 532 -21.21 17.13 -10.46
C GLY A 532 -20.62 17.82 -9.25
N TRP A 533 -20.20 19.07 -9.43
CA TRP A 533 -19.38 19.85 -8.49
C TRP A 533 -20.21 20.50 -7.38
N SER A 534 -20.98 19.69 -6.65
CA SER A 534 -22.02 20.17 -5.73
C SER A 534 -21.55 20.38 -4.28
N GLU A 535 -20.47 19.71 -3.87
CA GLU A 535 -19.88 19.85 -2.54
C GLU A 535 -18.61 20.70 -2.64
N THR A 536 -18.52 21.73 -1.80
CA THR A 536 -17.32 22.57 -1.69
C THR A 536 -16.95 22.73 -0.23
N ARG A 537 -15.68 22.49 0.08
CA ARG A 537 -15.10 22.75 1.39
C ARG A 537 -14.11 23.90 1.31
N PHE A 538 -14.26 24.84 2.23
CA PHE A 538 -13.33 25.95 2.40
C PHE A 538 -12.43 25.71 3.60
N VAL A 539 -11.12 25.80 3.40
CA VAL A 539 -10.11 25.58 4.44
C VAL A 539 -9.25 26.83 4.57
N GLU A 540 -9.27 27.43 5.75
CA GLU A 540 -8.48 28.63 6.04
C GLU A 540 -6.98 28.34 5.98
N ARG A 541 -6.22 29.27 5.41
CA ARG A 541 -4.76 29.18 5.38
C ARG A 541 -4.19 29.23 6.80
N ARG A 542 -3.22 28.38 7.09
CA ARG A 542 -2.52 28.29 8.39
C ARG A 542 -1.01 28.46 8.20
N ALA A 543 -0.26 28.33 9.29
CA ALA A 543 1.20 28.33 9.24
C ALA A 543 1.71 27.16 8.39
N LEU A 544 2.79 27.39 7.63
CA LEU A 544 3.38 26.41 6.71
C LEU A 544 3.77 25.09 7.41
N ALA A 545 4.06 25.11 8.70
CA ALA A 545 4.39 23.91 9.47
C ALA A 545 3.22 22.90 9.59
N ASP A 546 1.98 23.40 9.61
CA ASP A 546 0.77 22.62 9.89
C ASP A 546 -0.19 22.55 8.69
N PHE A 547 0.17 23.21 7.57
CA PHE A 547 -0.69 23.33 6.40
C PHE A 547 0.11 23.68 5.14
N PRO A 548 -0.26 23.16 3.96
CA PRO A 548 0.34 23.53 2.67
C PRO A 548 -0.06 24.95 2.25
N ASN A 549 0.52 25.95 2.91
CA ASN A 549 0.30 27.36 2.58
C ASN A 549 1.13 27.78 1.36
N VAL A 550 0.81 27.19 0.21
CA VAL A 550 1.52 27.33 -1.07
C VAL A 550 0.59 27.84 -2.16
N ASN A 551 1.14 28.35 -3.25
CA ASN A 551 0.39 28.76 -4.44
C ASN A 551 0.71 27.79 -5.58
N PHE A 552 -0.29 27.30 -6.31
CA PHE A 552 -0.08 26.30 -7.35
C PHE A 552 0.51 26.87 -8.65
N SER A 553 0.51 28.20 -8.81
CA SER A 553 1.27 28.84 -9.88
C SER A 553 2.79 28.81 -9.69
N ASP A 554 3.27 28.49 -8.47
CA ASP A 554 4.70 28.34 -8.22
C ASP A 554 5.20 27.04 -8.88
N PRO A 555 6.15 27.10 -9.84
CA PRO A 555 6.66 25.92 -10.54
C PRO A 555 7.51 25.01 -9.65
N ARG A 556 7.65 25.28 -8.35
CA ARG A 556 8.25 24.36 -7.36
C ARG A 556 7.21 23.52 -6.64
N VAL A 557 5.93 23.88 -6.72
CA VAL A 557 4.83 23.12 -6.13
C VAL A 557 4.42 22.02 -7.09
N ARG A 558 4.34 20.80 -6.59
CA ARG A 558 3.92 19.61 -7.32
C ARG A 558 2.88 18.85 -6.50
N LEU A 559 2.16 17.98 -7.20
CA LEU A 559 1.23 17.04 -6.61
C LEU A 559 1.73 15.64 -6.94
N SER A 560 1.95 14.81 -5.93
CA SER A 560 2.44 13.43 -6.10
C SER A 560 2.21 12.61 -4.85
N ASP A 561 2.09 11.30 -4.99
CA ASP A 561 2.14 10.37 -3.84
C ASP A 561 3.59 10.20 -3.36
N MET A 562 3.92 10.82 -2.22
CA MET A 562 5.28 10.79 -1.70
C MET A 562 5.54 9.62 -0.74
N CYS A 563 4.49 8.94 -0.26
CA CYS A 563 4.60 7.88 0.74
C CYS A 563 4.17 6.49 0.24
N GLY A 564 3.57 6.41 -0.95
CA GLY A 564 3.14 5.18 -1.60
C GLY A 564 1.80 4.64 -1.11
N ASP A 565 0.92 5.49 -0.59
CA ASP A 565 -0.41 5.10 -0.07
C ASP A 565 -1.56 5.29 -1.09
N GLY A 566 -1.21 5.73 -2.30
CA GLY A 566 -2.10 6.02 -3.41
C GLY A 566 -2.87 7.32 -3.25
N LEU A 567 -2.52 8.19 -2.30
CA LEU A 567 -3.10 9.52 -2.15
C LEU A 567 -2.15 10.57 -2.68
N THR A 568 -2.69 11.61 -3.31
CA THR A 568 -1.86 12.68 -3.87
C THR A 568 -1.54 13.74 -2.82
N ASP A 569 -0.26 13.91 -2.51
CA ASP A 569 0.25 14.91 -1.57
C ASP A 569 0.57 16.24 -2.24
N ILE A 570 0.65 17.31 -1.44
CA ILE A 570 1.24 18.58 -1.90
C ILE A 570 2.73 18.58 -1.59
N VAL A 571 3.56 18.81 -2.61
CA VAL A 571 5.02 18.77 -2.53
C VAL A 571 5.59 20.15 -2.89
N LEU A 572 6.60 20.61 -2.15
CA LEU A 572 7.33 21.84 -2.40
C LEU A 572 8.83 21.53 -2.54
N ILE A 573 9.39 21.87 -3.70
CA ILE A 573 10.75 21.46 -4.08
C ILE A 573 11.70 22.66 -4.18
N HIS A 574 12.67 22.70 -3.27
CA HIS A 574 13.78 23.64 -3.28
C HIS A 574 15.12 22.92 -3.44
N ASP A 575 16.15 23.63 -3.89
CA ASP A 575 17.52 23.14 -3.80
C ASP A 575 17.89 22.76 -2.35
N GLY A 576 18.23 21.49 -2.16
CA GLY A 576 18.62 20.90 -0.89
C GLY A 576 17.48 20.74 0.11
N LYS A 577 16.22 20.90 -0.30
CA LYS A 577 15.06 20.76 0.58
C LYS A 577 13.80 20.43 -0.20
N VAL A 578 13.36 19.18 -0.08
CA VAL A 578 12.04 18.71 -0.53
C VAL A 578 11.17 18.50 0.71
N GLU A 579 10.00 19.12 0.70
CA GLU A 579 9.01 19.02 1.77
C GLU A 579 7.62 18.72 1.20
N TYR A 580 6.81 17.97 1.94
CA TYR A 580 5.45 17.63 1.52
C TYR A 580 4.46 17.63 2.69
N TRP A 581 3.17 17.69 2.36
CA TRP A 581 2.07 17.57 3.30
C TRP A 581 1.21 16.37 2.90
N PRO A 582 1.15 15.33 3.74
CA PRO A 582 0.34 14.14 3.48
C PRO A 582 -1.14 14.50 3.30
N ASN A 583 -1.80 13.92 2.30
CA ASN A 583 -3.24 14.06 2.15
C ASN A 583 -3.97 13.21 3.22
N LEU A 584 -4.83 13.85 4.01
CA LEU A 584 -5.67 13.17 5.02
C LEU A 584 -7.14 13.08 4.59
N GLY A 585 -7.42 13.37 3.32
CA GLY A 585 -8.75 13.32 2.73
C GLY A 585 -9.56 14.59 2.96
N TYR A 586 -10.45 14.86 2.00
CA TYR A 586 -11.44 15.92 2.08
C TYR A 586 -10.84 17.31 2.28
N GLY A 587 -9.60 17.56 1.83
CA GLY A 587 -8.89 18.83 2.06
C GLY A 587 -8.26 18.99 3.45
N ASN A 588 -8.22 17.91 4.25
CA ASN A 588 -7.36 17.85 5.43
C ASN A 588 -5.94 17.45 5.02
N TRP A 589 -4.95 18.01 5.70
CA TRP A 589 -3.54 17.79 5.40
C TRP A 589 -2.77 17.48 6.69
N GLY A 590 -1.82 16.56 6.58
CA GLY A 590 -0.86 16.24 7.62
C GLY A 590 0.09 17.40 7.90
N LYS A 591 0.93 17.23 8.92
CA LYS A 591 2.00 18.18 9.18
C LYS A 591 3.06 18.11 8.09
N ARG A 592 3.82 19.19 7.93
CA ARG A 592 4.90 19.26 6.95
C ARG A 592 5.99 18.23 7.25
N VAL A 593 6.21 17.31 6.32
CA VAL A 593 7.34 16.38 6.33
C VAL A 593 8.50 17.00 5.53
N ILE A 594 9.70 17.03 6.11
CA ILE A 594 10.93 17.45 5.43
C ILE A 594 11.76 16.21 5.16
N MET A 595 12.00 15.90 3.90
CA MET A 595 12.67 14.66 3.48
C MET A 595 14.18 14.78 3.69
N ARG A 596 14.76 13.78 4.35
CA ARG A 596 16.21 13.72 4.60
C ARG A 596 16.98 13.51 3.30
N HIS A 597 18.25 13.92 3.27
CA HIS A 597 19.10 13.82 2.07
C HIS A 597 18.47 14.43 0.81
N SER A 598 17.70 15.51 0.97
CA SER A 598 17.01 16.18 -0.15
C SER A 598 17.95 16.52 -1.32
N PRO A 599 17.51 16.31 -2.57
CA PRO A 599 18.27 16.59 -3.78
C PRO A 599 18.89 17.99 -3.82
N ARG A 600 20.12 18.06 -4.34
CA ARG A 600 20.83 19.29 -4.63
C ARG A 600 20.84 19.52 -6.13
N PHE A 601 20.36 20.68 -6.56
CA PHE A 601 20.27 21.02 -7.97
C PHE A 601 21.44 21.92 -8.41
N PRO A 602 21.76 21.96 -9.71
CA PRO A 602 22.74 22.90 -10.23
C PRO A 602 22.39 24.36 -9.89
N TYR A 603 23.43 25.21 -9.81
CA TYR A 603 23.22 26.63 -9.55
C TYR A 603 22.33 27.26 -10.62
N GLY A 604 21.27 27.93 -10.20
CA GLY A 604 20.30 28.56 -11.11
C GLY A 604 19.33 27.57 -11.76
N TYR A 605 19.12 26.39 -11.17
CA TYR A 605 18.17 25.40 -11.67
C TYR A 605 16.81 26.01 -12.00
N ASP A 606 16.21 25.55 -13.09
CA ASP A 606 14.83 25.83 -13.44
C ASP A 606 13.91 24.76 -12.82
N PRO A 607 12.99 25.11 -11.90
CA PRO A 607 12.06 24.15 -11.30
C PRO A 607 11.17 23.44 -12.32
N ARG A 608 10.96 24.02 -13.52
CA ARG A 608 10.18 23.40 -14.60
C ARG A 608 10.88 22.18 -15.21
N ARG A 609 12.16 21.99 -14.91
CA ARG A 609 12.97 20.81 -15.31
C ARG A 609 12.81 19.62 -14.39
N ILE A 610 12.00 19.74 -13.34
CA ILE A 610 11.74 18.69 -12.36
C ILE A 610 10.47 17.94 -12.76
N LEU A 611 10.62 16.64 -12.98
CA LEU A 611 9.54 15.68 -13.17
C LEU A 611 9.46 14.78 -11.92
N LEU A 612 8.26 14.31 -11.65
CA LEU A 612 7.93 13.41 -10.55
C LEU A 612 7.19 12.21 -11.14
N GLY A 613 7.56 11.01 -10.72
CA GLY A 613 6.86 9.78 -11.08
C GLY A 613 7.62 8.54 -10.61
N ASP A 614 6.96 7.38 -10.63
CA ASP A 614 7.53 6.11 -10.17
C ASP A 614 8.35 5.45 -11.29
N VAL A 615 9.67 5.47 -11.16
CA VAL A 615 10.58 4.94 -12.19
C VAL A 615 11.20 3.59 -11.80
N ASP A 616 11.16 3.21 -10.53
CA ASP A 616 11.70 1.94 -10.03
C ASP A 616 10.63 0.89 -9.72
N GLY A 617 9.35 1.28 -9.81
CA GLY A 617 8.16 0.42 -9.71
C GLY A 617 7.79 0.05 -8.29
N ASP A 618 8.19 0.87 -7.32
CA ASP A 618 7.93 0.62 -5.91
C ASP A 618 6.62 1.24 -5.40
N GLY A 619 5.90 1.96 -6.25
CA GLY A 619 4.66 2.67 -5.95
C GLY A 619 4.85 4.04 -5.30
N VAL A 620 6.09 4.52 -5.18
CA VAL A 620 6.43 5.80 -4.56
C VAL A 620 6.96 6.74 -5.65
N THR A 621 6.56 8.02 -5.59
CA THR A 621 7.06 9.01 -6.55
C THR A 621 8.55 9.29 -6.36
N ASP A 622 9.34 9.11 -7.42
CA ASP A 622 10.74 9.52 -7.52
C ASP A 622 10.92 10.93 -8.11
N LEU A 623 12.12 11.49 -7.99
CA LEU A 623 12.44 12.82 -8.51
C LEU A 623 13.44 12.74 -9.65
N ILE A 624 13.07 13.37 -10.77
CA ILE A 624 13.89 13.44 -11.98
C ILE A 624 14.18 14.91 -12.29
N TYR A 625 15.47 15.24 -12.43
CA TYR A 625 15.93 16.53 -12.95
C TYR A 625 16.49 16.35 -14.36
N VAL A 626 15.90 17.05 -15.32
CA VAL A 626 16.31 16.97 -16.72
C VAL A 626 17.18 18.17 -17.06
N ASP A 627 18.47 17.90 -17.34
CA ASP A 627 19.41 18.90 -17.83
C ASP A 627 19.82 18.61 -19.28
N HIS A 628 20.73 19.42 -19.81
CA HIS A 628 21.26 19.29 -21.15
C HIS A 628 22.21 18.09 -21.23
N HIS A 629 21.84 17.08 -22.02
CA HIS A 629 22.56 15.80 -22.16
C HIS A 629 22.69 14.95 -20.89
N GLU A 630 22.01 15.34 -19.82
CA GLU A 630 22.08 14.68 -18.52
C GLU A 630 20.69 14.61 -17.90
N VAL A 631 20.36 13.47 -17.32
CA VAL A 631 19.20 13.32 -16.43
C VAL A 631 19.72 12.83 -15.09
N THR A 632 19.36 13.51 -14.00
CA THR A 632 19.68 13.05 -12.65
C THR A 632 18.41 12.57 -11.97
N LEU A 633 18.47 11.36 -11.41
CA LEU A 633 17.38 10.69 -10.71
C LEU A 633 17.71 10.55 -9.23
N TRP A 634 16.71 10.68 -8.37
CA TRP A 634 16.77 10.35 -6.95
C TRP A 634 15.59 9.45 -6.61
N ILE A 635 15.89 8.30 -6.01
CA ILE A 635 14.87 7.35 -5.57
C ILE A 635 14.31 7.79 -4.23
N ASN A 636 12.99 7.84 -4.12
CA ASN A 636 12.29 8.20 -2.90
C ASN A 636 12.34 7.03 -1.90
N GLN A 637 12.67 7.35 -0.64
CA GLN A 637 12.74 6.38 0.44
C GLN A 637 11.46 6.43 1.29
N LYS A 638 10.31 6.20 0.63
CA LYS A 638 8.96 6.12 1.24
C LYS A 638 8.56 7.36 2.02
N GLY A 639 8.84 8.54 1.47
CA GLY A 639 8.53 9.82 2.11
C GLY A 639 9.51 10.22 3.22
N ASN A 640 10.50 9.40 3.57
CA ASN A 640 11.43 9.71 4.66
C ASN A 640 12.69 10.47 4.20
N GLY A 641 13.06 10.33 2.92
CA GLY A 641 14.30 10.83 2.36
C GLY A 641 14.53 10.38 0.93
N TRP A 642 15.76 10.56 0.44
CA TRP A 642 16.14 10.29 -0.94
C TRP A 642 17.44 9.47 -1.00
N SER A 643 17.59 8.70 -2.07
CA SER A 643 18.86 8.03 -2.41
C SER A 643 19.97 9.02 -2.78
N ASP A 644 21.19 8.52 -2.95
CA ASP A 644 22.23 9.24 -3.67
C ASP A 644 21.79 9.51 -5.13
N PRO A 645 22.26 10.60 -5.77
CA PRO A 645 21.91 10.93 -7.15
C PRO A 645 22.41 9.86 -8.12
N ILE A 646 21.55 9.52 -9.08
CA ILE A 646 21.84 8.62 -10.19
C ILE A 646 21.91 9.46 -11.45
N VAL A 647 23.12 9.61 -12.00
CA VAL A 647 23.34 10.42 -13.20
C VAL A 647 23.28 9.55 -14.45
N ILE A 648 22.48 9.98 -15.41
CA ILE A 648 22.27 9.37 -16.71
C ILE A 648 22.80 10.34 -17.77
N ASP A 649 24.00 10.08 -18.26
CA ASP A 649 24.63 10.84 -19.34
C ASP A 649 24.17 10.41 -20.73
N GLY A 650 24.32 11.32 -21.69
CA GLY A 650 24.14 11.04 -23.12
C GLY A 650 22.69 11.13 -23.59
N THR A 651 21.84 11.82 -22.84
CA THR A 651 20.46 12.07 -23.25
C THR A 651 20.40 13.09 -24.40
N PRO A 652 19.31 13.13 -25.20
CA PRO A 652 19.16 14.13 -26.26
C PRO A 652 19.13 15.58 -25.73
N ASP A 653 19.35 16.55 -26.63
CA ASP A 653 19.26 17.97 -26.30
C ASP A 653 17.85 18.38 -25.83
N THR A 654 17.76 18.91 -24.62
CA THR A 654 16.53 19.43 -24.02
C THR A 654 16.53 20.97 -24.02
N THR A 655 16.25 21.56 -25.19
CA THR A 655 16.12 23.02 -25.31
C THR A 655 14.74 23.54 -24.91
N ASP A 656 13.72 22.67 -24.93
CA ASP A 656 12.33 22.97 -24.61
C ASP A 656 11.80 21.91 -23.64
N MET A 657 11.45 22.31 -22.41
CA MET A 657 10.95 21.38 -21.39
C MET A 657 9.55 20.88 -21.68
N ASP A 658 8.78 21.59 -22.52
CA ASP A 658 7.45 21.11 -22.92
C ASP A 658 7.59 19.80 -23.73
N ALA A 659 8.76 19.51 -24.30
CA ALA A 659 9.01 18.29 -25.07
C ALA A 659 9.32 17.02 -24.26
N VAL A 660 9.45 17.10 -22.92
CA VAL A 660 9.75 15.94 -22.08
C VAL A 660 8.53 15.51 -21.29
N ARG A 661 8.22 14.22 -21.34
CA ARG A 661 7.13 13.56 -20.63
C ARG A 661 7.66 12.29 -19.99
N LEU A 662 7.13 11.97 -18.81
CA LEU A 662 7.31 10.69 -18.13
C LEU A 662 6.04 9.87 -18.40
N ALA A 663 6.18 8.62 -18.85
CA ALA A 663 5.07 7.78 -19.27
C ALA A 663 5.54 6.33 -19.53
N ASP A 664 4.74 5.35 -19.10
CA ASP A 664 4.97 3.93 -19.37
C ASP A 664 4.68 3.56 -20.83
N MET A 665 5.57 3.96 -21.73
CA MET A 665 5.43 3.72 -23.17
C MET A 665 5.54 2.23 -23.55
N LEU A 666 5.99 1.37 -22.63
CA LEU A 666 6.26 -0.04 -22.85
C LEU A 666 5.25 -0.98 -22.19
N GLY A 667 4.37 -0.47 -21.33
CA GLY A 667 3.37 -1.27 -20.61
C GLY A 667 4.00 -2.15 -19.54
N THR A 668 5.05 -1.65 -18.89
CA THR A 668 5.82 -2.35 -17.86
C THR A 668 5.36 -2.04 -16.44
N GLY A 669 4.50 -1.02 -16.27
CA GLY A 669 4.13 -0.43 -14.99
C GLY A 669 5.13 0.58 -14.45
N LEU A 670 6.13 0.99 -15.24
CA LEU A 670 7.18 1.95 -14.89
C LEU A 670 7.07 3.17 -15.80
N GLU A 671 7.16 4.39 -15.25
CA GLU A 671 7.02 5.62 -16.04
C GLU A 671 8.31 6.15 -16.69
#